data_AF-A0A919LKU1-F1
#
_entry.id   AF-A0A919LKU1-F1
#
_cell.length_a   1.000
_cell.length_b   1.000
_cell.length_c   1.000
_cell.angle_alpha   90.00
_cell.angle_beta   90.00
_cell.angle_gamma   90.00
#
_symmetry.space_group_name_H-M   'P 1'
#
loop_
_entity.id
_entity.type
_entity.pdbx_description
1 polymer ?
#
loop_
_entity_poly.entity_id
_entity_poly.type
_entity_poly.pdbx_seq_one_letter_code
_entity_poly.pdbx_strand_id
1 'polypeptide(L)'
;MHTAADGLVDWSAFCFTPEYRLALAACVLEADQAERRVLRTATTGPMLLFVNGEVVDESDTVTYMEPAEREVRIWLPSGTTTVVVASWQVAFREVRQVVRLRVGGLPVRVVVPAEGACEYTSAVAERLLDAVGTTRWGSTDGTVPLTGPAGAALRVEWPGHTSRIRLDGGRATLRLDGAGPQTGEGAAGAAPEPPAGETVLRIFADDPRAPVFREFPVAVLPRDHRDSPTGDPAEWRAGFLRHAARADGVGGELVRALTDPGHTVREPALARALWMIGNRADCADFEAVGLYHLWRRAPAERWEPGLRERVKAALLGFKYWIDQPGLDAMCYFTENHQLVWHTAELLWGTELAGETFGNTGWTGAEHAAHARGMALSWMRRKLAQGFSEFDSNAYLAIDLLALVSLVEFSESFEDGEGEVVRLAAGVADRVLFSLAANSWRGIHGCAHGRSYVSALRSSRFEETAPIMRVCFGTGALNDAVLPAAVVATAGRYRMPDVIRQAAHDLPERWWGRQSYRGEYRYAHDLLSRPYGSDLTVYKTPDAMLSCAGDYRPGLPGLQEHVWGATVGPQAQVFVTHAPNASVSPSARPGAWAGNRILPRARQHEDTVLALYRIPDDDVMGYTHAWFPLGEFDEWVRHGVWTAARKGNGYVALATEGGARPGAAGPDAWQELRPVGPGTAWVCTVGRRAVHGEFGDFVRALAEPDFGPGRVALRTRAGTELSLDWSGPFTVDGRPADLAADGTIATPPQLDNPYAHLAAGASVLRIGPHEIDLTRGRDV
;
A
#
# COMPACT_ATOMS: atom_id res chain seq x y z
N MET A 1 3.05 20.50 18.83
CA MET A 1 2.84 19.23 18.12
C MET A 1 3.35 18.12 19.02
N HIS A 2 2.57 17.06 19.22
CA HIS A 2 3.02 15.88 19.94
C HIS A 2 3.70 14.94 18.94
N THR A 3 4.85 14.35 19.30
CA THR A 3 5.57 13.39 18.43
C THR A 3 5.27 11.96 18.86
N ALA A 4 5.36 11.01 17.94
CA ALA A 4 5.22 9.59 18.27
C ALA A 4 6.49 9.06 18.98
N ALA A 5 6.56 7.75 19.20
CA ALA A 5 7.71 7.12 19.87
C ALA A 5 9.05 7.32 19.14
N ASP A 6 9.02 7.59 17.83
CA ASP A 6 10.19 7.92 17.02
C ASP A 6 10.74 9.33 17.27
N GLY A 7 9.97 10.21 17.94
CA GLY A 7 10.31 11.60 18.23
C GLY A 7 10.32 12.51 16.99
N LEU A 8 9.74 12.07 15.87
CA LEU A 8 9.75 12.84 14.63
C LEU A 8 8.55 13.78 14.56
N VAL A 9 8.83 15.04 14.20
CA VAL A 9 7.85 15.92 13.57
C VAL A 9 7.90 15.61 12.07
N ASP A 10 6.75 15.25 11.51
CA ASP A 10 6.64 14.73 10.15
C ASP A 10 5.81 15.66 9.26
N TRP A 11 6.48 16.27 8.27
CA TRP A 11 5.86 17.07 7.21
C TRP A 11 5.97 16.40 5.84
N SER A 12 6.22 15.09 5.82
CA SER A 12 6.38 14.33 4.58
C SER A 12 5.15 14.48 3.71
N ALA A 13 5.38 14.70 2.43
CA ALA A 13 4.33 14.92 1.46
C ALA A 13 4.68 14.20 0.16
N PHE A 14 3.66 14.00 -0.66
CA PHE A 14 3.82 13.56 -2.04
C PHE A 14 3.60 14.77 -2.94
N CYS A 15 4.65 15.19 -3.64
CA CYS A 15 4.65 16.35 -4.51
C CYS A 15 4.53 15.89 -5.96
N PHE A 16 3.32 16.04 -6.51
CA PHE A 16 3.01 15.63 -7.88
C PHE A 16 3.83 16.40 -8.92
N THR A 17 4.24 17.62 -8.59
CA THR A 17 5.10 18.47 -9.41
C THR A 17 6.31 18.91 -8.58
N PRO A 18 7.39 19.43 -9.21
CA PRO A 18 8.51 20.00 -8.48
C PRO A 18 8.06 21.14 -7.56
N GLU A 19 8.33 21.02 -6.25
CA GLU A 19 7.99 22.01 -5.23
C GLU A 19 9.22 22.44 -4.43
N TYR A 20 9.21 23.65 -3.87
CA TYR A 20 10.13 24.03 -2.79
C TYR A 20 9.35 24.08 -1.48
N ARG A 21 9.76 23.29 -0.50
CA ARG A 21 9.06 23.17 0.78
C ARG A 21 9.91 23.73 1.90
N LEU A 22 9.33 24.62 2.70
CA LEU A 22 9.90 25.14 3.93
C LEU A 22 9.02 24.74 5.10
N ALA A 23 9.62 24.15 6.13
CA ALA A 23 8.96 23.77 7.36
C ALA A 23 9.67 24.38 8.56
N LEU A 24 8.90 24.76 9.57
CA LEU A 24 9.38 25.34 10.82
C LEU A 24 8.75 24.57 11.98
N ALA A 25 9.58 24.08 12.90
CA ALA A 25 9.13 23.61 14.21
C ALA A 25 9.77 24.47 15.29
N ALA A 26 9.00 24.81 16.32
CA ALA A 26 9.49 25.55 17.46
C ALA A 26 9.03 24.89 18.77
N CYS A 27 9.87 24.97 19.79
CA CYS A 27 9.53 24.65 21.16
C CYS A 27 10.22 25.61 22.13
N VAL A 28 9.74 25.64 23.37
CA VAL A 28 10.41 26.37 24.46
C VAL A 28 10.86 25.33 25.47
N LEU A 29 12.16 25.34 25.76
CA LEU A 29 12.78 24.53 26.79
C LEU A 29 12.91 25.37 28.05
N GLU A 30 12.84 24.74 29.21
CA GLU A 30 13.10 25.41 30.48
C GLU A 30 13.97 24.55 31.39
N ALA A 31 14.96 25.22 31.98
CA ALA A 31 15.91 24.65 32.91
C ALA A 31 16.02 25.53 34.16
N ASP A 32 16.03 24.91 35.33
CA ASP A 32 16.15 25.63 36.61
C ASP A 32 17.54 26.23 36.79
N GLN A 33 18.58 25.51 36.34
CA GLN A 33 19.97 25.93 36.45
C GLN A 33 20.61 26.02 35.08
N ALA A 34 21.44 27.06 34.91
CA ALA A 34 22.16 27.27 33.67
C ALA A 34 23.27 26.22 33.52
N GLU A 35 23.35 25.58 32.36
CA GLU A 35 24.34 24.54 32.11
C GLU A 35 24.60 24.30 30.62
N ARG A 36 25.68 23.58 30.31
CA ARG A 36 25.94 23.13 28.94
C ARG A 36 25.18 21.85 28.64
N ARG A 37 24.30 21.89 27.65
CA ARG A 37 23.57 20.73 27.12
C ARG A 37 24.02 20.38 25.72
N VAL A 38 23.75 19.15 25.30
CA VAL A 38 23.91 18.70 23.92
C VAL A 38 22.52 18.62 23.29
N LEU A 39 22.29 19.37 22.23
CA LEU A 39 21.13 19.18 21.37
C LEU A 39 21.50 18.20 20.28
N ARG A 40 20.67 17.18 20.08
CA ARG A 40 20.77 16.23 18.97
C ARG A 40 19.64 16.49 18.00
N THR A 41 19.96 16.90 16.78
CA THR A 41 18.99 17.12 15.70
C THR A 41 19.10 15.99 14.69
N ALA A 42 17.97 15.43 14.26
CA ALA A 42 17.92 14.49 13.15
C ALA A 42 17.02 15.06 12.06
N THR A 43 17.54 15.23 10.84
CA THR A 43 16.80 15.82 9.71
C THR A 43 17.05 15.06 8.42
N THR A 44 16.05 15.01 7.53
CA THR A 44 16.23 14.48 6.15
C THR A 44 16.60 15.56 5.15
N GLY A 45 16.27 16.82 5.45
CA GLY A 45 16.64 17.96 4.61
C GLY A 45 17.66 18.88 5.30
N PRO A 46 18.21 19.83 4.52
CA PRO A 46 18.91 20.99 5.04
C PRO A 46 18.16 21.64 6.19
N MET A 47 18.91 22.21 7.13
CA MET A 47 18.34 22.80 8.33
C MET A 47 19.16 23.95 8.89
N LEU A 48 18.47 24.82 9.62
CA LEU A 48 19.03 25.80 10.55
C LEU A 48 18.43 25.55 11.93
N LEU A 49 19.29 25.45 12.94
CA LEU A 49 18.90 25.37 14.34
C LEU A 49 19.14 26.71 15.02
N PHE A 50 18.06 27.34 15.47
CA PHE A 50 18.08 28.58 16.23
C PHE A 50 17.87 28.31 17.72
N VAL A 51 18.65 28.98 18.56
CA VAL A 51 18.47 29.02 20.02
C VAL A 51 18.43 30.49 20.44
N ASN A 52 17.31 30.92 21.02
CA ASN A 52 17.04 32.32 21.37
C ASN A 52 17.28 33.32 20.22
N GLY A 53 17.00 32.90 18.98
CA GLY A 53 17.15 33.72 17.78
C GLY A 53 18.54 33.67 17.13
N GLU A 54 19.53 33.05 17.76
CA GLU A 54 20.86 32.86 17.18
C GLU A 54 20.96 31.49 16.49
N VAL A 55 21.57 31.43 15.29
CA VAL A 55 21.88 30.17 14.62
C VAL A 55 23.05 29.52 15.35
N VAL A 56 22.82 28.31 15.89
CA VAL A 56 23.83 27.55 16.63
C VAL A 56 24.33 26.31 15.90
N ASP A 57 23.58 25.81 14.92
CA ASP A 57 23.99 24.74 14.01
C ASP A 57 23.28 24.89 12.66
N GLU A 58 23.92 24.40 11.61
CA GLU A 58 23.41 24.39 10.25
C GLU A 58 23.83 23.13 9.51
N SER A 59 23.04 22.72 8.53
CA SER A 59 23.34 21.59 7.66
C SER A 59 22.75 21.81 6.27
N ASP A 60 23.52 21.46 5.26
CA ASP A 60 23.08 21.31 3.87
C ASP A 60 22.85 19.85 3.47
N THR A 61 22.98 18.92 4.43
CA THR A 61 22.85 17.48 4.18
C THR A 61 21.43 17.12 3.80
N VAL A 62 21.29 16.44 2.65
CA VAL A 62 20.05 15.82 2.20
C VAL A 62 20.20 14.31 2.35
N THR A 63 19.21 13.67 2.97
CA THR A 63 19.04 12.22 2.96
C THR A 63 17.66 11.87 2.41
N TYR A 64 17.49 10.63 1.93
CA TYR A 64 16.22 10.21 1.34
C TYR A 64 15.19 9.81 2.40
N MET A 65 15.42 8.71 3.14
CA MET A 65 14.43 8.19 4.13
C MET A 65 14.89 8.24 5.58
N GLU A 66 16.18 7.98 5.82
CA GLU A 66 16.77 7.96 7.16
C GLU A 66 17.34 9.33 7.49
N PRO A 67 16.92 10.00 8.58
CA PRO A 67 17.42 11.33 8.92
C PRO A 67 18.89 11.27 9.32
N ALA A 68 19.68 12.26 8.88
CA ALA A 68 21.03 12.45 9.36
C ALA A 68 21.01 13.09 10.76
N GLU A 69 21.77 12.52 11.70
CA GLU A 69 21.90 13.06 13.05
C GLU A 69 23.10 13.99 13.21
N ARG A 70 22.92 15.03 14.00
CA ARG A 70 23.95 16.00 14.37
C ARG A 70 23.84 16.35 15.84
N GLU A 71 24.98 16.66 16.45
CA GLU A 71 25.04 17.11 17.83
C GLU A 71 25.69 18.49 17.91
N VAL A 72 25.08 19.38 18.69
CA VAL A 72 25.66 20.67 19.02
C VAL A 72 25.61 20.91 20.52
N ARG A 73 26.71 21.40 21.08
CA ARG A 73 26.78 21.75 22.50
C ARG A 73 26.43 23.23 22.67
N ILE A 74 25.35 23.50 23.41
CA ILE A 74 24.87 24.85 23.66
C ILE A 74 24.97 25.22 25.14
N TRP A 75 24.94 26.52 25.43
CA TRP A 75 24.65 27.02 26.76
C TRP A 75 23.13 27.17 26.91
N LEU A 76 22.54 26.43 27.84
CA LEU A 76 21.13 26.55 28.19
C LEU A 76 21.04 27.40 29.47
N PRO A 77 20.58 28.66 29.41
CA PRO A 77 20.45 29.51 30.59
C PRO A 77 19.36 28.99 31.55
N SER A 78 19.39 29.47 32.79
CA SER A 78 18.28 29.30 33.73
C SER A 78 17.04 30.07 33.22
N GLY A 79 15.86 29.47 33.36
CA GLY A 79 14.61 29.99 32.78
C GLY A 79 14.31 29.37 31.42
N THR A 80 13.61 30.11 30.56
CA THR A 80 13.14 29.63 29.27
C THR A 80 14.13 29.89 28.14
N THR A 81 14.15 28.99 27.16
CA THR A 81 14.95 29.07 25.95
C THR A 81 14.11 28.65 24.76
N THR A 82 13.97 29.54 23.79
CA THR A 82 13.27 29.25 22.54
C THR A 82 14.19 28.50 21.60
N VAL A 83 13.72 27.39 21.06
CA VAL A 83 14.41 26.61 20.03
C VAL A 83 13.54 26.54 18.78
N VAL A 84 14.12 26.86 17.63
CA VAL A 84 13.45 26.76 16.33
C VAL A 84 14.31 25.96 15.39
N VAL A 85 13.73 24.98 14.71
CA VAL A 85 14.36 24.28 13.59
C VAL A 85 13.63 24.71 12.32
N ALA A 86 14.38 25.32 11.40
CA ALA A 86 13.93 25.53 10.03
C ALA A 86 14.51 24.43 9.17
N SER A 87 13.70 23.77 8.35
CA SER A 87 14.16 22.80 7.37
C SER A 87 13.49 23.05 6.03
N TRP A 88 14.24 22.86 4.95
CA TRP A 88 13.70 22.99 3.59
C TRP A 88 14.14 21.84 2.71
N GLN A 89 13.35 21.58 1.67
CA GLN A 89 13.65 20.58 0.65
C GLN A 89 13.18 21.04 -0.73
N VAL A 90 13.94 20.63 -1.76
CA VAL A 90 13.40 20.57 -3.12
C VAL A 90 12.69 19.22 -3.25
N ALA A 91 11.41 19.27 -3.54
CA ALA A 91 10.47 18.20 -3.36
C ALA A 91 9.99 17.66 -4.71
N PHE A 92 10.16 16.35 -4.92
CA PHE A 92 9.67 15.60 -6.09
C PHE A 92 9.07 14.28 -5.60
N ARG A 93 7.83 13.97 -5.97
CA ARG A 93 7.12 12.72 -5.59
C ARG A 93 7.11 12.51 -4.08
N GLU A 94 7.41 11.31 -3.60
CA GLU A 94 7.55 11.04 -2.16
C GLU A 94 8.74 11.80 -1.55
N VAL A 95 8.43 12.70 -0.63
CA VAL A 95 9.41 13.55 0.03
C VAL A 95 9.29 13.35 1.52
N ARG A 96 10.30 12.69 2.09
CA ARG A 96 10.43 12.54 3.53
C ARG A 96 11.01 13.83 4.11
N GLN A 97 10.18 14.65 4.75
CA GLN A 97 10.61 15.88 5.41
C GLN A 97 10.32 15.80 6.91
N VAL A 98 11.34 15.43 7.68
CA VAL A 98 11.21 15.18 9.12
C VAL A 98 12.28 15.89 9.92
N VAL A 99 11.94 16.23 11.16
CA VAL A 99 12.88 16.74 12.16
C VAL A 99 12.64 16.04 13.49
N ARG A 100 13.71 15.64 14.17
CA ARG A 100 13.72 15.26 15.59
C ARG A 100 14.71 16.14 16.34
N LEU A 101 14.33 16.58 17.54
CA LEU A 101 15.21 17.29 18.46
C LEU A 101 15.20 16.56 19.81
N ARG A 102 16.39 16.13 20.26
CA ARG A 102 16.59 15.53 21.58
C ARG A 102 17.54 16.39 22.40
N VAL A 103 17.14 16.70 23.63
CA VAL A 103 18.00 17.38 24.61
C VAL A 103 18.72 16.31 25.42
N GLY A 104 20.04 16.24 25.31
CA GLY A 104 20.88 15.36 26.10
C GLY A 104 21.10 15.88 27.52
N GLY A 105 21.27 14.98 28.48
CA GLY A 105 21.45 15.31 29.90
C GLY A 105 20.24 14.96 30.75
N LEU A 106 20.10 15.62 31.91
CA LEU A 106 18.90 15.49 32.74
C LEU A 106 17.69 16.09 32.02
N PRO A 107 16.46 15.57 32.25
CA PRO A 107 15.26 16.08 31.62
C PRO A 107 15.10 17.59 31.80
N VAL A 108 14.69 18.27 30.73
CA VAL A 108 14.26 19.68 30.75
C VAL A 108 12.75 19.74 30.62
N ARG A 109 12.13 20.82 31.11
CA ARG A 109 10.71 21.03 30.90
C ARG A 109 10.47 21.57 29.49
N VAL A 110 9.44 21.06 28.81
CA VAL A 110 8.98 21.61 27.53
C VAL A 110 7.73 22.45 27.80
N VAL A 111 7.81 23.74 27.49
CA VAL A 111 6.72 24.71 27.68
C VAL A 111 5.95 24.85 26.37
N VAL A 112 4.63 24.88 26.44
CA VAL A 112 3.75 25.13 25.28
C VAL A 112 3.63 26.64 25.08
N PRO A 113 4.22 27.23 24.03
CA PRO A 113 4.26 28.68 23.85
C PRO A 113 2.96 29.19 23.22
N ALA A 114 1.82 28.91 23.85
CA ALA A 114 0.50 29.32 23.39
C ALA A 114 -0.13 30.30 24.38
N GLU A 115 -0.72 31.39 23.86
CA GLU A 115 -1.40 32.39 24.67
C GLU A 115 -2.56 31.75 25.46
N GLY A 116 -2.62 32.02 26.76
CA GLY A 116 -3.64 31.44 27.65
C GLY A 116 -3.45 29.97 28.01
N ALA A 117 -2.39 29.31 27.53
CA ALA A 117 -2.08 27.94 27.94
C ALA A 117 -1.61 27.89 29.40
N CYS A 118 -2.09 26.88 30.13
CA CYS A 118 -1.67 26.57 31.49
C CYS A 118 -0.84 25.29 31.48
N GLU A 119 0.38 25.34 32.01
CA GLU A 119 1.31 24.21 32.02
C GLU A 119 0.78 23.01 32.82
N TYR A 120 0.22 23.25 34.00
CA TYR A 120 -0.35 22.20 34.84
C TYR A 120 -1.56 21.54 34.17
N THR A 121 -2.44 22.34 33.56
CA THR A 121 -3.59 21.83 32.81
C THR A 121 -3.13 21.04 31.58
N SER A 122 -2.14 21.55 30.85
CA SER A 122 -1.57 20.87 29.67
C SER A 122 -0.94 19.54 30.08
N ALA A 123 -0.18 19.48 31.18
CA ALA A 123 0.40 18.23 31.68
C ALA A 123 -0.66 17.19 32.08
N VAL A 124 -1.80 17.63 32.64
CA VAL A 124 -2.95 16.75 32.90
C VAL A 124 -3.58 16.28 31.58
N ALA A 125 -3.74 17.18 30.62
CA ALA A 125 -4.29 16.87 29.31
C ALA A 125 -3.40 15.89 28.52
N GLU A 126 -2.07 16.02 28.57
CA GLU A 126 -1.13 15.08 27.97
C GLU A 126 -1.34 13.66 28.52
N ARG A 127 -1.36 13.51 29.85
CA ARG A 127 -1.63 12.20 30.48
C ARG A 127 -3.02 11.64 30.16
N LEU A 128 -4.02 12.51 30.05
CA LEU A 128 -5.37 12.12 29.66
C LEU A 128 -5.37 11.59 28.22
N LEU A 129 -4.79 12.34 27.29
CA LEU A 129 -4.74 12.03 25.86
C LEU A 129 -3.86 10.80 25.57
N ASP A 130 -2.79 10.57 26.33
CA ASP A 130 -1.97 9.35 26.24
C ASP A 130 -2.72 8.08 26.63
N ALA A 131 -3.82 8.22 27.37
CA ALA A 131 -4.72 7.12 27.70
C ALA A 131 -5.90 6.98 26.73
N VAL A 132 -6.05 7.89 25.75
CA VAL A 132 -7.10 7.80 24.72
C VAL A 132 -6.66 6.85 23.61
N GLY A 133 -7.58 6.00 23.14
CA GLY A 133 -7.33 5.07 22.05
C GLY A 133 -8.55 4.83 21.17
N THR A 134 -8.35 4.32 19.96
CA THR A 134 -9.43 3.80 19.12
C THR A 134 -9.25 2.31 18.85
N THR A 135 -10.30 1.53 19.08
CA THR A 135 -10.25 0.06 18.95
C THR A 135 -10.46 -0.42 17.51
N ARG A 136 -10.78 0.49 16.59
CA ARG A 136 -10.99 0.21 15.16
C ARG A 136 -10.56 1.41 14.34
N TRP A 137 -9.59 1.19 13.46
CA TRP A 137 -9.10 2.17 12.51
C TRP A 137 -10.18 2.55 11.50
N GLY A 138 -10.94 1.58 10.99
CA GLY A 138 -11.94 1.82 9.95
C GLY A 138 -13.28 1.15 10.21
N SER A 139 -14.37 1.79 9.77
CA SER A 139 -15.71 1.21 9.77
C SER A 139 -16.47 1.48 8.47
N THR A 140 -17.30 0.53 8.04
CA THR A 140 -18.27 0.75 6.94
C THR A 140 -19.37 1.74 7.34
N ASP A 141 -19.57 1.85 8.65
CA ASP A 141 -20.26 2.88 9.39
C ASP A 141 -20.07 4.29 8.90
N GLY A 142 -18.81 4.70 9.05
CA GLY A 142 -18.39 6.03 9.49
C GLY A 142 -18.52 6.23 11.02
N THR A 143 -18.50 5.18 11.84
CA THR A 143 -18.39 5.29 13.31
C THR A 143 -16.95 5.05 13.75
N VAL A 144 -16.47 5.83 14.73
CA VAL A 144 -15.14 5.69 15.32
C VAL A 144 -15.30 5.43 16.82
N PRO A 145 -14.97 4.23 17.32
CA PRO A 145 -14.98 3.96 18.75
C PRO A 145 -13.79 4.64 19.41
N LEU A 146 -14.04 5.38 20.49
CA LEU A 146 -13.01 6.01 21.31
C LEU A 146 -13.06 5.42 22.72
N THR A 147 -11.88 5.22 23.29
CA THR A 147 -11.66 4.65 24.62
C THR A 147 -10.71 5.53 25.41
N GLY A 148 -10.79 5.47 26.73
CA GLY A 148 -9.90 6.22 27.62
C GLY A 148 -10.44 6.33 29.04
N PRO A 149 -9.91 7.25 29.85
CA PRO A 149 -10.35 7.42 31.24
C PRO A 149 -11.84 7.76 31.36
N ALA A 150 -12.54 7.10 32.29
CA ALA A 150 -13.96 7.32 32.50
C ALA A 150 -14.28 8.77 32.89
N GLY A 151 -15.30 9.34 32.25
CA GLY A 151 -15.76 10.70 32.47
C GLY A 151 -14.95 11.78 31.74
N ALA A 152 -13.89 11.42 31.00
CA ALA A 152 -13.09 12.36 30.23
C ALA A 152 -13.93 13.12 29.20
N ALA A 153 -13.82 14.44 29.19
CA ALA A 153 -14.44 15.31 28.19
C ALA A 153 -13.40 15.67 27.12
N LEU A 154 -13.71 15.36 25.87
CA LEU A 154 -12.83 15.53 24.73
C LEU A 154 -13.48 16.44 23.70
N ARG A 155 -12.67 17.29 23.08
CA ARG A 155 -13.02 18.00 21.84
C ARG A 155 -12.31 17.29 20.70
N VAL A 156 -13.05 16.90 19.67
CA VAL A 156 -12.53 16.19 18.49
C VAL A 156 -12.79 17.03 17.25
N GLU A 157 -11.75 17.27 16.47
CA GLU A 157 -11.78 18.07 15.24
C GLU A 157 -11.37 17.21 14.05
N TRP A 158 -12.03 17.40 12.91
CA TRP A 158 -11.67 16.82 11.61
C TRP A 158 -12.14 17.80 10.52
N PRO A 159 -11.76 17.61 9.24
CA PRO A 159 -12.00 18.61 8.20
C PRO A 159 -13.44 19.14 8.17
N GLY A 160 -13.61 20.45 8.43
CA GLY A 160 -14.89 21.14 8.43
C GLY A 160 -15.79 20.91 9.65
N HIS A 161 -15.35 20.15 10.65
CA HIS A 161 -16.22 19.69 11.74
C HIS A 161 -15.54 19.73 13.11
N THR A 162 -16.34 19.86 14.16
CA THR A 162 -15.90 19.78 15.56
C THR A 162 -17.00 19.16 16.39
N SER A 163 -16.64 18.25 17.29
CA SER A 163 -17.55 17.60 18.22
C SER A 163 -16.99 17.59 19.63
N ARG A 164 -17.88 17.67 20.63
CA ARG A 164 -17.55 17.47 22.04
C ARG A 164 -18.16 16.16 22.50
N ILE A 165 -17.33 15.30 23.05
CA ILE A 165 -17.73 13.97 23.52
C ILE A 165 -17.31 13.77 24.96
N ARG A 166 -18.04 12.92 25.67
CA ARG A 166 -17.66 12.45 27.00
C ARG A 166 -17.56 10.94 27.01
N LEU A 167 -16.48 10.41 27.57
CA LEU A 167 -16.27 8.97 27.67
C LEU A 167 -17.10 8.38 28.83
N ASP A 168 -18.25 7.79 28.53
CA ASP A 168 -19.09 7.12 29.52
C ASP A 168 -18.57 5.69 29.78
N GLY A 169 -18.31 5.37 31.04
CA GLY A 169 -17.59 4.13 31.40
C GLY A 169 -16.23 3.97 30.69
N GLY A 170 -15.62 5.07 30.25
CA GLY A 170 -14.37 5.07 29.48
C GLY A 170 -14.53 4.81 27.98
N ARG A 171 -15.74 4.92 27.43
CA ARG A 171 -16.03 4.70 26.00
C ARG A 171 -16.94 5.78 25.42
N ALA A 172 -16.76 6.07 24.14
CA ALA A 172 -17.69 6.85 23.33
C ALA A 172 -17.63 6.39 21.87
N THR A 173 -18.65 6.71 21.09
CA THR A 173 -18.64 6.51 19.64
C THR A 173 -18.82 7.85 18.96
N LEU A 174 -17.85 8.23 18.12
CA LEU A 174 -17.95 9.39 17.25
C LEU A 174 -18.57 8.95 15.91
N ARG A 175 -19.47 9.75 15.36
CA ARG A 175 -20.00 9.59 14.00
C ARG A 175 -19.33 10.61 13.09
N LEU A 176 -18.72 10.14 12.02
CA LEU A 176 -18.22 10.98 10.94
C LEU A 176 -19.42 11.32 10.03
N ASP A 177 -20.26 12.26 10.47
CA ASP A 177 -21.34 12.79 9.64
C ASP A 177 -20.75 13.67 8.53
N GLY A 178 -21.26 13.56 7.31
CA GLY A 178 -20.86 14.44 6.21
C GLY A 178 -19.43 14.24 5.67
N ALA A 179 -18.69 13.24 6.14
CA ALA A 179 -17.44 12.79 5.50
C ALA A 179 -17.78 11.97 4.23
N GLY A 180 -18.34 12.64 3.22
CA GLY A 180 -18.25 12.15 1.85
C GLY A 180 -16.78 12.15 1.39
N PRO A 181 -16.44 11.48 0.27
CA PRO A 181 -15.15 11.67 -0.36
C PRO A 181 -14.92 13.18 -0.53
N GLN A 182 -13.75 13.67 -0.09
CA GLN A 182 -13.41 15.07 -0.25
C GLN A 182 -13.35 15.37 -1.75
N THR A 183 -14.26 16.23 -2.22
CA THR A 183 -13.99 17.10 -3.36
C THR A 183 -13.66 18.46 -2.78
N GLY A 184 -12.39 18.62 -2.39
CA GLY A 184 -11.87 19.92 -1.97
C GLY A 184 -11.75 20.85 -3.18
N GLU A 185 -12.80 21.59 -3.51
CA GLU A 185 -12.61 22.87 -4.20
C GLU A 185 -11.79 23.78 -3.28
N GLY A 186 -10.52 23.99 -3.61
CA GLY A 186 -9.71 25.05 -3.01
C GLY A 186 -8.40 24.64 -2.36
N ALA A 187 -7.50 23.98 -3.10
CA ALA A 187 -6.05 24.23 -3.05
C ALA A 187 -5.38 23.45 -4.18
N ALA A 188 -5.19 24.10 -5.33
CA ALA A 188 -4.18 23.65 -6.28
C ALA A 188 -2.81 23.83 -5.60
N GLY A 189 -2.31 22.79 -4.95
CA GLY A 189 -0.96 22.76 -4.38
C GLY A 189 -0.85 22.05 -3.03
N ALA A 190 0.01 21.03 -3.01
CA ALA A 190 0.83 20.65 -1.86
C ALA A 190 0.21 19.83 -0.70
N ALA A 191 -0.54 18.76 -0.97
CA ALA A 191 -0.48 17.51 -0.19
C ALA A 191 -1.18 16.36 -0.96
N PRO A 192 -0.72 15.09 -0.84
CA PRO A 192 -1.54 13.97 -1.26
C PRO A 192 -2.80 13.96 -0.40
N GLU A 193 -3.95 13.99 -1.05
CA GLU A 193 -5.20 13.65 -0.39
C GLU A 193 -5.09 12.19 0.10
N PRO A 194 -5.51 11.90 1.34
CA PRO A 194 -5.59 10.52 1.80
C PRO A 194 -6.53 9.73 0.87
N PRO A 195 -6.39 8.40 0.75
CA PRO A 195 -7.34 7.57 0.03
C PRO A 195 -8.77 7.94 0.41
N ALA A 196 -9.66 8.05 -0.56
CA ALA A 196 -11.04 8.44 -0.31
C ALA A 196 -11.66 7.56 0.79
N GLY A 197 -12.17 8.22 1.84
CA GLY A 197 -12.66 7.59 3.07
C GLY A 197 -11.71 7.73 4.27
N GLU A 198 -10.42 8.00 4.09
CA GLU A 198 -9.50 8.27 5.20
C GLU A 198 -9.53 9.73 5.67
N THR A 199 -9.37 9.93 6.98
CA THR A 199 -9.27 11.26 7.58
C THR A 199 -8.45 11.20 8.87
N VAL A 200 -8.03 12.36 9.39
CA VAL A 200 -7.28 12.46 10.65
C VAL A 200 -8.10 13.23 11.66
N LEU A 201 -8.36 12.61 12.81
CA LEU A 201 -9.00 13.27 13.95
C LEU A 201 -7.93 13.94 14.80
N ARG A 202 -8.13 15.21 15.17
CA ARG A 202 -7.38 15.88 16.23
C ARG A 202 -8.19 15.82 17.52
N ILE A 203 -7.65 15.11 18.51
CA ILE A 203 -8.31 14.89 19.80
C ILE A 203 -7.64 15.75 20.86
N PHE A 204 -8.43 16.59 21.52
CA PHE A 204 -8.04 17.50 22.59
C PHE A 204 -8.78 17.14 23.89
N ALA A 205 -8.21 17.49 25.04
CA ALA A 205 -9.02 17.68 26.24
C ALA A 205 -9.94 18.89 26.03
N ASP A 206 -11.19 18.85 26.50
CA ASP A 206 -12.13 19.97 26.39
C ASP A 206 -11.83 21.09 27.42
N ASP A 207 -10.63 21.67 27.35
CA ASP A 207 -10.20 22.83 28.14
C ASP A 207 -9.34 23.75 27.26
N PRO A 208 -9.75 25.01 27.03
CA PRO A 208 -9.03 25.94 26.16
C PRO A 208 -7.63 26.31 26.67
N ARG A 209 -7.33 26.05 27.96
CA ARG A 209 -6.00 26.28 28.55
C ARG A 209 -5.01 25.15 28.24
N ALA A 210 -5.43 24.10 27.55
CA ALA A 210 -4.59 22.96 27.16
C ALA A 210 -4.67 22.73 25.64
N PRO A 211 -3.92 23.49 24.83
CA PRO A 211 -3.94 23.40 23.37
C PRO A 211 -3.13 22.21 22.82
N VAL A 212 -3.02 21.12 23.60
CA VAL A 212 -2.33 19.88 23.22
C VAL A 212 -3.32 18.91 22.58
N PHE A 213 -2.87 18.14 21.61
CA PHE A 213 -3.70 17.17 20.89
C PHE A 213 -2.95 15.91 20.51
N ARG A 214 -3.72 14.90 20.08
CA ARG A 214 -3.23 13.71 19.40
C ARG A 214 -3.92 13.58 18.04
N GLU A 215 -3.19 13.08 17.06
CA GLU A 215 -3.72 12.78 15.74
C GLU A 215 -4.06 11.30 15.63
N PHE A 216 -5.27 11.01 15.16
CA PHE A 216 -5.82 9.67 15.00
C PHE A 216 -6.25 9.50 13.54
N PRO A 217 -5.40 8.91 12.69
CA PRO A 217 -5.81 8.48 11.35
C PRO A 217 -6.92 7.43 11.46
N VAL A 218 -8.03 7.63 10.78
CA VAL A 218 -9.21 6.75 10.77
C VAL A 218 -9.80 6.66 9.37
N ALA A 219 -10.65 5.66 9.10
CA ALA A 219 -11.23 5.44 7.79
C ALA A 219 -12.73 5.13 7.80
N VAL A 220 -13.45 5.65 6.81
CA VAL A 220 -14.75 5.16 6.36
C VAL A 220 -14.50 4.13 5.26
N LEU A 221 -14.75 2.86 5.57
CA LEU A 221 -14.44 1.76 4.65
C LEU A 221 -15.51 1.66 3.54
N PRO A 222 -15.11 1.31 2.30
CA PRO A 222 -16.06 1.01 1.23
C PRO A 222 -17.07 -0.05 1.68
N ARG A 223 -18.37 0.27 1.59
CA ARG A 223 -19.43 -0.56 2.17
C ARG A 223 -19.69 -1.84 1.38
N ASP A 224 -19.73 -1.74 0.06
CA ASP A 224 -20.12 -2.84 -0.82
C ASP A 224 -18.95 -3.81 -1.03
N HIS A 225 -18.95 -4.90 -0.26
CA HIS A 225 -18.04 -6.03 -0.40
C HIS A 225 -18.84 -7.32 -0.56
N ARG A 226 -18.40 -8.20 -1.47
CA ARG A 226 -18.96 -9.54 -1.69
C ARG A 226 -17.89 -10.58 -1.53
N ASP A 227 -18.10 -11.54 -0.65
CA ASP A 227 -17.18 -12.65 -0.39
C ASP A 227 -17.52 -13.93 -1.17
N SER A 228 -18.69 -13.95 -1.81
CA SER A 228 -19.16 -15.03 -2.70
C SER A 228 -19.75 -14.48 -3.99
N PRO A 229 -19.56 -15.16 -5.14
CA PRO A 229 -20.13 -14.73 -6.41
C PRO A 229 -21.64 -15.01 -6.43
N THR A 230 -22.45 -13.97 -6.35
CA THR A 230 -23.92 -14.05 -6.51
C THR A 230 -24.37 -13.32 -7.76
N GLY A 231 -25.26 -13.93 -8.54
CA GLY A 231 -25.65 -13.43 -9.85
C GLY A 231 -24.72 -13.91 -10.98
N ASP A 232 -24.82 -13.29 -12.14
CA ASP A 232 -24.02 -13.62 -13.32
C ASP A 232 -23.02 -12.49 -13.69
N PRO A 233 -22.07 -12.73 -14.63
CA PRO A 233 -21.12 -11.71 -15.05
C PRO A 233 -21.74 -10.41 -15.59
N ALA A 234 -22.91 -10.47 -16.22
CA ALA A 234 -23.59 -9.29 -16.73
C ALA A 234 -24.16 -8.44 -15.57
N GLU A 235 -24.71 -9.09 -14.54
CA GLU A 235 -25.17 -8.43 -13.32
C GLU A 235 -24.03 -7.78 -12.54
N TRP A 236 -22.88 -8.44 -12.42
CA TRP A 236 -21.70 -7.90 -11.74
C TRP A 236 -21.17 -6.66 -12.46
N ARG A 237 -21.03 -6.76 -13.78
CA ARG A 237 -20.67 -5.65 -14.66
C ARG A 237 -21.64 -4.49 -14.50
N ALA A 238 -22.95 -4.74 -14.58
CA ALA A 238 -23.96 -3.70 -14.43
C ALA A 238 -23.92 -3.05 -13.02
N GLY A 239 -23.66 -3.84 -11.98
CA GLY A 239 -23.46 -3.36 -10.61
C GLY A 239 -22.27 -2.40 -10.50
N PHE A 240 -21.12 -2.79 -11.05
CA PHE A 240 -19.94 -1.93 -11.10
C PHE A 240 -20.20 -0.64 -11.90
N LEU A 241 -20.81 -0.72 -13.09
CA LEU A 241 -21.09 0.46 -13.91
C LEU A 241 -21.99 1.48 -13.18
N ARG A 242 -22.98 1.02 -12.39
CA ARG A 242 -23.79 1.91 -11.55
C ARG A 242 -23.00 2.61 -10.45
N HIS A 243 -22.01 1.92 -9.87
CA HIS A 243 -21.10 2.50 -8.88
C HIS A 243 -20.18 3.53 -9.55
N ALA A 244 -19.49 3.12 -10.63
CA ALA A 244 -18.56 3.97 -11.37
C ALA A 244 -19.22 5.25 -11.93
N ALA A 245 -20.47 5.18 -12.37
CA ALA A 245 -21.21 6.36 -12.86
C ALA A 245 -21.37 7.48 -11.82
N ARG A 246 -21.20 7.18 -10.52
CA ARG A 246 -21.28 8.14 -9.41
C ARG A 246 -19.91 8.69 -9.01
N ALA A 247 -18.82 8.10 -9.49
CA ALA A 247 -17.48 8.55 -9.17
C ALA A 247 -17.08 9.76 -10.02
N ASP A 248 -16.20 10.59 -9.47
CA ASP A 248 -15.59 11.70 -10.19
C ASP A 248 -14.40 11.22 -11.05
N GLY A 249 -13.86 12.13 -11.86
CA GLY A 249 -12.72 11.86 -12.73
C GLY A 249 -13.05 11.07 -13.99
N VAL A 250 -12.00 10.74 -14.75
CA VAL A 250 -12.09 10.20 -16.11
C VAL A 250 -12.82 8.85 -16.17
N GLY A 251 -12.60 7.98 -15.16
CA GLY A 251 -13.25 6.67 -15.11
C GLY A 251 -14.78 6.76 -14.97
N GLY A 252 -15.27 7.63 -14.08
CA GLY A 252 -16.70 7.86 -13.94
C GLY A 252 -17.31 8.54 -15.16
N GLU A 253 -16.59 9.49 -15.75
CA GLU A 253 -17.01 10.19 -16.96
C GLU A 253 -17.12 9.27 -18.18
N LEU A 254 -16.16 8.35 -18.34
CA LEU A 254 -16.19 7.28 -19.34
C LEU A 254 -17.47 6.43 -19.20
N VAL A 255 -17.78 6.00 -17.98
CA VAL A 255 -18.96 5.18 -17.74
C VAL A 255 -20.24 5.96 -18.05
N ARG A 256 -20.36 7.22 -17.58
CA ARG A 256 -21.53 8.06 -17.88
C ARG A 256 -21.73 8.25 -19.39
N ALA A 257 -20.67 8.58 -20.13
CA ALA A 257 -20.73 8.77 -21.59
C ALA A 257 -21.18 7.49 -22.36
N LEU A 258 -20.90 6.31 -21.80
CA LEU A 258 -21.26 5.01 -22.37
C LEU A 258 -22.66 4.53 -21.96
N THR A 259 -23.09 4.82 -20.73
CA THR A 259 -24.36 4.30 -20.20
C THR A 259 -25.53 5.26 -20.31
N ASP A 260 -25.27 6.55 -20.49
CA ASP A 260 -26.29 7.59 -20.67
C ASP A 260 -26.10 8.27 -22.04
N PRO A 261 -26.99 7.99 -23.03
CA PRO A 261 -26.94 8.62 -24.34
C PRO A 261 -27.07 10.15 -24.30
N GLY A 262 -27.72 10.70 -23.27
CA GLY A 262 -27.91 12.14 -23.09
C GLY A 262 -26.77 12.83 -22.33
N HIS A 263 -25.79 12.08 -21.83
CA HIS A 263 -24.66 12.64 -21.09
C HIS A 263 -23.69 13.37 -22.03
N THR A 264 -23.39 14.62 -21.68
CA THR A 264 -22.34 15.43 -22.31
C THR A 264 -21.11 15.39 -21.42
N VAL A 265 -19.93 15.17 -22.01
CA VAL A 265 -18.63 15.22 -21.34
C VAL A 265 -18.32 16.63 -20.88
N ARG A 266 -18.10 16.81 -19.57
CA ARG A 266 -17.95 18.15 -18.95
C ARG A 266 -16.56 18.47 -18.46
N GLU A 267 -16.16 19.74 -18.56
CA GLU A 267 -14.84 20.23 -18.15
C GLU A 267 -14.53 19.96 -16.66
N PRO A 268 -15.44 20.19 -15.69
CA PRO A 268 -15.15 19.92 -14.28
C PRO A 268 -14.76 18.47 -14.01
N ALA A 269 -15.32 17.50 -14.76
CA ALA A 269 -15.00 16.09 -14.60
C ALA A 269 -13.58 15.74 -15.08
N LEU A 270 -13.01 16.54 -16.00
CA LEU A 270 -11.69 16.34 -16.58
C LEU A 270 -10.64 17.31 -16.03
N ALA A 271 -11.03 18.26 -15.16
CA ALA A 271 -10.15 19.31 -14.67
C ALA A 271 -8.88 18.76 -14.01
N ARG A 272 -9.02 17.73 -13.17
CA ARG A 272 -7.89 17.03 -12.55
C ARG A 272 -6.95 16.41 -13.59
N ALA A 273 -7.50 15.62 -14.52
CA ALA A 273 -6.72 14.95 -15.55
C ALA A 273 -5.95 15.95 -16.43
N LEU A 274 -6.62 17.02 -16.86
CA LEU A 274 -6.01 18.10 -17.65
C LEU A 274 -4.94 18.86 -16.85
N TRP A 275 -5.16 19.10 -15.56
CA TRP A 275 -4.15 19.68 -14.68
C TRP A 275 -2.93 18.76 -14.57
N MET A 276 -3.15 17.45 -14.36
CA MET A 276 -2.06 16.48 -14.21
C MET A 276 -1.21 16.41 -15.48
N ILE A 277 -1.83 16.30 -16.66
CA ILE A 277 -1.13 16.26 -17.95
C ILE A 277 -0.42 17.59 -18.24
N GLY A 278 -1.13 18.71 -18.08
CA GLY A 278 -0.59 20.04 -18.37
C GLY A 278 0.59 20.44 -17.48
N ASN A 279 0.64 19.95 -16.25
CA ASN A 279 1.72 20.21 -15.30
C ASN A 279 2.75 19.08 -15.22
N ARG A 280 2.59 18.00 -16.01
CA ARG A 280 3.45 16.81 -15.95
C ARG A 280 3.56 16.26 -14.52
N ALA A 281 2.39 16.11 -13.91
CA ALA A 281 2.22 15.59 -12.57
C ALA A 281 2.45 14.07 -12.54
N ASP A 282 3.02 13.55 -11.45
CA ASP A 282 3.16 12.10 -11.28
C ASP A 282 1.79 11.38 -11.42
N CYS A 283 1.80 10.20 -12.06
CA CYS A 283 0.60 9.44 -12.47
C CYS A 283 -0.26 10.05 -13.60
N ALA A 284 0.22 11.06 -14.33
CA ALA A 284 -0.51 11.64 -15.47
C ALA A 284 -0.66 10.67 -16.68
N ASP A 285 0.15 9.62 -16.75
CA ASP A 285 0.03 8.52 -17.71
C ASP A 285 -1.30 7.77 -17.58
N PHE A 286 -1.78 7.57 -16.34
CA PHE A 286 -3.05 6.90 -16.09
C PHE A 286 -4.21 7.70 -16.70
N GLU A 287 -4.16 9.02 -16.49
CA GLU A 287 -5.13 9.97 -17.01
C GLU A 287 -5.06 10.05 -18.55
N ALA A 288 -3.86 10.00 -19.14
CA ALA A 288 -3.69 10.00 -20.59
C ALA A 288 -4.33 8.75 -21.24
N VAL A 289 -4.18 7.56 -20.65
CA VAL A 289 -4.87 6.35 -21.13
C VAL A 289 -6.38 6.44 -20.91
N GLY A 290 -6.83 6.91 -19.76
CA GLY A 290 -8.27 7.11 -19.48
C GLY A 290 -8.93 8.08 -20.47
N LEU A 291 -8.28 9.20 -20.76
CA LEU A 291 -8.77 10.18 -21.73
C LEU A 291 -8.85 9.60 -23.13
N TYR A 292 -7.95 8.67 -23.51
CA TYR A 292 -8.02 7.98 -24.79
C TYR A 292 -9.29 7.13 -24.91
N HIS A 293 -9.64 6.38 -23.85
CA HIS A 293 -10.89 5.63 -23.80
C HIS A 293 -12.11 6.55 -23.99
N LEU A 294 -12.13 7.68 -23.29
CA LEU A 294 -13.20 8.67 -23.42
C LEU A 294 -13.23 9.28 -24.83
N TRP A 295 -12.08 9.66 -25.38
CA TRP A 295 -11.92 10.23 -26.72
C TRP A 295 -12.49 9.33 -27.81
N ARG A 296 -12.16 8.03 -27.77
CA ARG A 296 -12.58 7.04 -28.77
C ARG A 296 -14.03 6.60 -28.63
N ARG A 297 -14.58 6.62 -27.41
CA ARG A 297 -15.92 6.06 -27.13
C ARG A 297 -17.01 7.11 -26.96
N ALA A 298 -16.67 8.35 -26.62
CA ALA A 298 -17.60 9.47 -26.61
C ALA A 298 -17.54 10.23 -27.96
N PRO A 299 -18.64 10.25 -28.75
CA PRO A 299 -18.80 11.06 -29.96
C PRO A 299 -18.43 12.51 -29.73
N ALA A 300 -17.81 13.16 -30.71
CA ALA A 300 -17.28 14.51 -30.59
C ALA A 300 -18.36 15.55 -30.25
N GLU A 301 -19.59 15.33 -30.71
CA GLU A 301 -20.74 16.22 -30.47
C GLU A 301 -21.21 16.19 -29.01
N ARG A 302 -20.83 15.15 -28.26
CA ARG A 302 -21.16 14.99 -26.83
C ARG A 302 -20.08 15.54 -25.92
N TRP A 303 -19.20 16.40 -26.40
CA TRP A 303 -18.24 17.13 -25.56
C TRP A 303 -18.69 18.57 -25.39
N GLU A 304 -18.46 19.14 -24.20
CA GLU A 304 -18.60 20.59 -24.04
C GLU A 304 -17.75 21.34 -25.09
N PRO A 305 -18.26 22.47 -25.63
CA PRO A 305 -17.57 23.21 -26.68
C PRO A 305 -16.10 23.51 -26.35
N GLY A 306 -15.19 23.11 -27.24
CA GLY A 306 -13.75 23.34 -27.09
C GLY A 306 -13.02 22.40 -26.14
N LEU A 307 -13.73 21.62 -25.31
CA LEU A 307 -13.10 20.70 -24.35
C LEU A 307 -12.27 19.63 -25.05
N ARG A 308 -12.79 19.07 -26.14
CA ARG A 308 -12.09 18.05 -26.93
C ARG A 308 -10.77 18.59 -27.51
N GLU A 309 -10.78 19.81 -28.04
CA GLU A 309 -9.56 20.47 -28.54
C GLU A 309 -8.55 20.76 -27.42
N ARG A 310 -9.01 21.13 -26.22
CA ARG A 310 -8.12 21.30 -25.05
C ARG A 310 -7.45 19.98 -24.63
N VAL A 311 -8.19 18.88 -24.65
CA VAL A 311 -7.61 17.53 -24.41
C VAL A 311 -6.52 17.24 -25.43
N LYS A 312 -6.82 17.41 -26.72
CA LYS A 312 -5.83 17.22 -27.80
C LYS A 312 -4.59 18.09 -27.60
N ALA A 313 -4.77 19.38 -27.30
CA ALA A 313 -3.66 20.31 -27.08
C ALA A 313 -2.80 19.94 -25.87
N ALA A 314 -3.40 19.52 -24.76
CA ALA A 314 -2.67 19.07 -23.58
C ALA A 314 -1.79 17.85 -23.89
N LEU A 315 -2.32 16.88 -24.64
CA LEU A 315 -1.63 15.65 -25.01
C LEU A 315 -0.52 15.85 -26.05
N LEU A 316 -0.66 16.83 -26.96
CA LEU A 316 0.39 17.22 -27.89
C LEU A 316 1.57 17.91 -27.20
N GLY A 317 1.35 18.57 -26.05
CA GLY A 317 2.40 19.19 -25.24
C GLY A 317 3.02 18.27 -24.17
N PHE A 318 2.48 17.06 -24.05
CA PHE A 318 2.79 16.13 -22.97
C PHE A 318 4.13 15.41 -23.18
N LYS A 319 4.72 14.94 -22.08
CA LYS A 319 5.95 14.15 -22.08
C LYS A 319 5.61 12.69 -21.81
N TYR A 320 5.94 11.81 -22.75
CA TYR A 320 5.52 10.41 -22.72
C TYR A 320 6.61 9.45 -22.25
N TRP A 321 7.88 9.86 -22.25
CA TRP A 321 8.98 9.02 -21.78
C TRP A 321 10.13 9.81 -21.15
N ILE A 322 10.94 9.13 -20.34
CA ILE A 322 11.96 9.75 -19.47
C ILE A 322 13.06 10.48 -20.24
N ASP A 323 13.39 10.01 -21.44
CA ASP A 323 14.43 10.57 -22.31
C ASP A 323 13.96 11.76 -23.17
N GLN A 324 12.65 12.06 -23.12
CA GLN A 324 12.08 13.21 -23.81
C GLN A 324 12.33 14.50 -23.02
N PRO A 325 12.49 15.65 -23.69
CA PRO A 325 12.76 16.91 -23.02
C PRO A 325 11.57 17.39 -22.18
N GLY A 326 11.88 18.03 -21.06
CA GLY A 326 10.89 18.60 -20.16
C GLY A 326 11.20 18.35 -18.69
N LEU A 327 10.98 19.37 -17.85
CA LEU A 327 10.98 19.23 -16.40
C LEU A 327 9.64 18.61 -15.95
N ASP A 328 9.73 17.65 -15.04
CA ASP A 328 8.60 16.96 -14.44
C ASP A 328 9.01 16.29 -13.12
N ALA A 329 8.02 15.75 -12.40
CA ALA A 329 8.23 14.89 -11.24
C ALA A 329 7.61 13.50 -11.47
N MET A 330 7.49 13.03 -12.72
CA MET A 330 6.75 11.81 -13.05
C MET A 330 7.62 10.56 -12.83
N CYS A 331 6.98 9.48 -12.39
CA CYS A 331 7.59 8.16 -12.29
C CYS A 331 7.47 7.43 -13.63
N TYR A 332 8.61 7.07 -14.23
CA TYR A 332 8.65 6.27 -15.47
C TYR A 332 9.10 4.83 -15.26
N PHE A 333 9.69 4.54 -14.09
CA PHE A 333 10.59 3.40 -13.92
C PHE A 333 10.02 2.26 -13.07
N THR A 334 9.00 2.49 -12.26
CA THR A 334 8.28 1.36 -11.62
C THR A 334 7.56 0.54 -12.69
N GLU A 335 7.33 -0.75 -12.39
CA GLU A 335 7.01 -1.75 -13.41
C GLU A 335 5.71 -1.43 -14.16
N ASN A 336 4.70 -0.93 -13.44
CA ASN A 336 3.41 -0.53 -13.99
C ASN A 336 3.52 0.70 -14.92
N HIS A 337 4.20 1.75 -14.45
CA HIS A 337 4.34 2.99 -15.19
C HIS A 337 5.02 2.77 -16.54
N GLN A 338 6.03 1.90 -16.62
CA GLN A 338 6.67 1.56 -17.90
C GLN A 338 5.63 1.21 -18.97
N LEU A 339 4.73 0.26 -18.69
CA LEU A 339 3.73 -0.14 -19.68
C LEU A 339 2.68 0.94 -19.93
N VAL A 340 2.22 1.64 -18.88
CA VAL A 340 1.17 2.66 -19.05
C VAL A 340 1.66 3.82 -19.90
N TRP A 341 2.90 4.28 -19.70
CA TRP A 341 3.53 5.29 -20.55
C TRP A 341 3.60 4.85 -22.01
N HIS A 342 4.10 3.65 -22.28
CA HIS A 342 4.17 3.12 -23.65
C HIS A 342 2.78 2.93 -24.25
N THR A 343 1.77 2.59 -23.44
CA THR A 343 0.38 2.50 -23.90
C THR A 343 -0.16 3.87 -24.27
N ALA A 344 0.00 4.87 -23.40
CA ALA A 344 -0.46 6.24 -23.66
C ALA A 344 0.19 6.80 -24.94
N GLU A 345 1.52 6.66 -25.07
CA GLU A 345 2.28 7.15 -26.22
C GLU A 345 1.87 6.46 -27.52
N LEU A 346 1.67 5.14 -27.48
CA LEU A 346 1.27 4.37 -28.66
C LEU A 346 -0.13 4.76 -29.15
N LEU A 347 -1.09 4.87 -28.22
CA LEU A 347 -2.48 5.18 -28.53
C LEU A 347 -2.62 6.60 -29.08
N TRP A 348 -2.05 7.60 -28.39
CA TRP A 348 -2.12 9.00 -28.82
C TRP A 348 -1.25 9.29 -30.03
N GLY A 349 -0.07 8.70 -30.13
CA GLY A 349 0.77 8.79 -31.31
C GLY A 349 0.07 8.25 -32.56
N THR A 350 -0.66 7.14 -32.44
CA THR A 350 -1.41 6.57 -33.58
C THR A 350 -2.62 7.43 -33.95
N GLU A 351 -3.42 7.86 -32.97
CA GLU A 351 -4.60 8.70 -33.21
C GLU A 351 -4.24 10.04 -33.85
N LEU A 352 -3.09 10.60 -33.48
CA LEU A 352 -2.59 11.89 -33.94
C LEU A 352 -1.35 11.74 -34.85
N ALA A 353 -1.31 10.68 -35.67
CA ALA A 353 -0.11 10.29 -36.44
C ALA A 353 0.50 11.42 -37.29
N GLY A 354 -0.36 12.30 -37.85
CA GLY A 354 0.08 13.44 -38.68
C GLY A 354 0.38 14.73 -37.91
N GLU A 355 0.12 14.78 -36.60
CA GLU A 355 0.38 15.95 -35.77
C GLU A 355 1.82 15.95 -35.25
N THR A 356 2.34 17.12 -34.90
CA THR A 356 3.66 17.27 -34.26
C THR A 356 3.51 17.53 -32.77
N PHE A 357 4.19 16.73 -31.95
CA PHE A 357 4.21 16.84 -30.50
C PHE A 357 5.25 17.87 -30.07
N GLY A 358 4.82 18.86 -29.28
CA GLY A 358 5.59 20.08 -29.03
C GLY A 358 6.82 19.88 -28.15
N ASN A 359 6.86 18.84 -27.31
CA ASN A 359 8.01 18.58 -26.44
C ASN A 359 9.21 18.03 -27.24
N THR A 360 8.99 17.00 -28.06
CA THR A 360 10.03 16.28 -28.83
C THR A 360 10.25 16.90 -30.22
N GLY A 361 9.23 17.51 -30.80
CA GLY A 361 9.17 17.85 -32.23
C GLY A 361 8.88 16.63 -33.11
N TRP A 362 8.60 15.46 -32.53
CA TRP A 362 8.26 14.24 -33.28
C TRP A 362 6.82 14.30 -33.80
N THR A 363 6.60 13.63 -34.91
CA THR A 363 5.26 13.30 -35.40
C THR A 363 4.60 12.25 -34.50
N GLY A 364 3.26 12.18 -34.51
CA GLY A 364 2.55 11.10 -33.83
C GLY A 364 2.97 9.71 -34.31
N ALA A 365 3.29 9.56 -35.60
CA ALA A 365 3.78 8.30 -36.16
C ALA A 365 5.13 7.87 -35.56
N GLU A 366 6.04 8.82 -35.31
CA GLU A 366 7.32 8.56 -34.63
C GLU A 366 7.11 8.16 -33.17
N HIS A 367 6.23 8.86 -32.44
CA HIS A 367 5.82 8.47 -31.09
C HIS A 367 5.22 7.05 -31.04
N ALA A 368 4.33 6.73 -31.97
CA ALA A 368 3.73 5.40 -32.07
C ALA A 368 4.80 4.31 -32.32
N ALA A 369 5.74 4.56 -33.23
CA ALA A 369 6.82 3.62 -33.52
C ALA A 369 7.74 3.38 -32.31
N HIS A 370 8.11 4.46 -31.60
CA HIS A 370 8.90 4.40 -30.37
C HIS A 370 8.20 3.56 -29.30
N ALA A 371 6.97 3.95 -28.95
CA ALA A 371 6.16 3.32 -27.93
C ALA A 371 5.88 1.84 -28.20
N ARG A 372 5.64 1.49 -29.47
CA ARG A 372 5.39 0.11 -29.89
C ARG A 372 6.58 -0.80 -29.57
N GLY A 373 7.80 -0.38 -29.91
CA GLY A 373 9.01 -1.16 -29.61
C GLY A 373 9.17 -1.40 -28.11
N MET A 374 8.88 -0.38 -27.31
CA MET A 374 8.99 -0.40 -25.86
C MET A 374 7.92 -1.29 -25.21
N ALA A 375 6.66 -1.17 -25.61
CA ALA A 375 5.55 -2.01 -25.15
C ALA A 375 5.79 -3.50 -25.48
N LEU A 376 6.20 -3.82 -26.72
CA LEU A 376 6.52 -5.20 -27.12
C LEU A 376 7.67 -5.76 -26.28
N SER A 377 8.73 -4.96 -26.05
CA SER A 377 9.86 -5.36 -25.21
C SER A 377 9.43 -5.62 -23.77
N TRP A 378 8.53 -4.81 -23.22
CA TRP A 378 7.99 -5.00 -21.88
C TRP A 378 7.14 -6.28 -21.80
N MET A 379 6.15 -6.45 -22.68
CA MET A 379 5.19 -7.57 -22.62
C MET A 379 5.86 -8.93 -22.82
N ARG A 380 6.79 -9.05 -23.77
CA ARG A 380 7.55 -10.30 -23.98
C ARG A 380 8.32 -10.71 -22.72
N ARG A 381 8.90 -9.75 -21.99
CA ARG A 381 9.58 -10.03 -20.73
C ARG A 381 8.61 -10.46 -19.64
N LYS A 382 7.47 -9.78 -19.46
CA LYS A 382 6.51 -10.15 -18.41
C LYS A 382 5.83 -11.49 -18.66
N LEU A 383 5.59 -11.85 -19.93
CA LEU A 383 5.15 -13.20 -20.28
C LEU A 383 6.19 -14.27 -19.92
N ALA A 384 7.46 -14.06 -20.26
CA ALA A 384 8.49 -15.08 -20.06
C ALA A 384 9.02 -15.17 -18.61
N GLN A 385 9.20 -14.03 -17.96
CA GLN A 385 9.95 -13.86 -16.70
C GLN A 385 9.03 -13.56 -15.50
N GLY A 386 7.79 -13.16 -15.75
CA GLY A 386 6.89 -12.65 -14.74
C GLY A 386 7.25 -11.25 -14.24
N PHE A 387 6.72 -10.90 -13.07
CA PHE A 387 6.71 -9.56 -12.52
C PHE A 387 7.80 -9.38 -11.46
N SER A 388 8.50 -8.24 -11.49
CA SER A 388 9.49 -7.88 -10.48
C SER A 388 8.82 -7.25 -9.25
N GLU A 389 7.68 -6.59 -9.44
CA GLU A 389 6.83 -6.04 -8.38
C GLU A 389 5.63 -6.96 -8.16
N PHE A 390 5.95 -8.24 -7.92
CA PHE A 390 5.02 -9.38 -7.89
C PHE A 390 3.75 -9.14 -7.06
N ASP A 391 2.61 -9.61 -7.58
CA ASP A 391 1.31 -9.62 -6.93
C ASP A 391 0.89 -8.30 -6.25
N SER A 392 1.41 -7.14 -6.67
CA SER A 392 1.05 -5.85 -6.09
C SER A 392 -0.46 -5.56 -6.21
N ASN A 393 -1.11 -5.35 -5.06
CA ASN A 393 -2.54 -5.02 -4.97
C ASN A 393 -2.90 -3.60 -5.43
N ALA A 394 -1.90 -2.79 -5.80
CA ALA A 394 -2.06 -1.51 -6.48
C ALA A 394 -1.67 -1.60 -7.97
N TYR A 395 -0.58 -2.29 -8.30
CA TYR A 395 0.01 -2.19 -9.65
C TYR A 395 -0.67 -3.10 -10.66
N LEU A 396 -1.16 -4.28 -10.26
CA LEU A 396 -1.84 -5.18 -11.21
C LEU A 396 -3.12 -4.57 -11.79
N ALA A 397 -3.81 -3.71 -11.04
CA ALA A 397 -4.96 -2.96 -11.54
C ALA A 397 -4.53 -2.02 -12.68
N ILE A 398 -3.44 -1.28 -12.48
CA ILE A 398 -2.87 -0.35 -13.46
C ILE A 398 -2.26 -1.08 -14.67
N ASP A 399 -1.65 -2.25 -14.47
CA ASP A 399 -1.18 -3.10 -15.58
C ASP A 399 -2.36 -3.54 -16.45
N LEU A 400 -3.49 -3.95 -15.83
CA LEU A 400 -4.70 -4.33 -16.56
C LEU A 400 -5.34 -3.16 -17.30
N LEU A 401 -5.28 -1.95 -16.75
CA LEU A 401 -5.68 -0.73 -17.47
C LEU A 401 -4.93 -0.67 -18.81
N ALA A 402 -3.61 -0.69 -18.78
CA ALA A 402 -2.79 -0.59 -19.99
C ALA A 402 -2.99 -1.78 -20.96
N LEU A 403 -2.94 -3.01 -20.46
CA LEU A 403 -3.04 -4.22 -21.28
C LEU A 403 -4.39 -4.32 -22.00
N VAL A 404 -5.49 -4.07 -21.29
CA VAL A 404 -6.82 -4.09 -21.91
C VAL A 404 -6.97 -2.94 -22.90
N SER A 405 -6.46 -1.73 -22.61
CA SER A 405 -6.44 -0.63 -23.58
C SER A 405 -5.73 -1.01 -24.88
N LEU A 406 -4.58 -1.68 -24.80
CA LEU A 406 -3.86 -2.16 -25.98
C LEU A 406 -4.68 -3.19 -26.76
N VAL A 407 -5.29 -4.18 -26.08
CA VAL A 407 -6.16 -5.14 -26.77
C VAL A 407 -7.30 -4.44 -27.48
N GLU A 408 -7.94 -3.45 -26.85
CA GLU A 408 -9.11 -2.75 -27.40
C GLU A 408 -8.80 -1.94 -28.67
N PHE A 409 -7.63 -1.31 -28.77
CA PHE A 409 -7.39 -0.25 -29.76
C PHE A 409 -6.21 -0.48 -30.72
N SER A 410 -5.48 -1.59 -30.60
CA SER A 410 -4.26 -1.84 -31.38
C SER A 410 -4.44 -2.57 -32.73
N GLU A 411 -5.65 -2.92 -33.13
CA GLU A 411 -5.92 -3.71 -34.35
C GLU A 411 -5.52 -3.01 -35.66
N SER A 412 -5.45 -1.68 -35.64
CA SER A 412 -5.09 -0.85 -36.80
C SER A 412 -3.59 -0.59 -36.91
N PHE A 413 -2.78 -1.16 -36.03
CA PHE A 413 -1.33 -0.93 -36.05
C PHE A 413 -0.70 -1.77 -37.16
N GLU A 414 0.25 -1.20 -37.91
CA GLU A 414 1.12 -1.98 -38.80
C GLU A 414 2.11 -2.80 -37.96
N ASP A 415 1.62 -3.84 -37.27
CA ASP A 415 2.37 -4.53 -36.22
C ASP A 415 2.69 -6.01 -36.45
N GLY A 416 2.67 -6.45 -37.70
CA GLY A 416 2.68 -7.87 -38.02
C GLY A 416 1.27 -8.44 -37.86
N GLU A 417 1.14 -9.75 -37.63
CA GLU A 417 -0.16 -10.41 -37.50
C GLU A 417 -0.95 -10.02 -36.22
N GLY A 418 -0.96 -8.76 -35.75
CA GLY A 418 -1.64 -8.34 -34.51
C GLY A 418 -0.82 -8.65 -33.25
N GLU A 419 0.50 -8.47 -33.30
CA GLU A 419 1.42 -8.92 -32.24
C GLU A 419 1.18 -8.21 -30.90
N VAL A 420 0.94 -6.88 -30.90
CA VAL A 420 0.65 -6.12 -29.67
C VAL A 420 -0.60 -6.68 -28.99
N VAL A 421 -1.65 -6.94 -29.76
CA VAL A 421 -2.93 -7.46 -29.26
C VAL A 421 -2.73 -8.83 -28.61
N ARG A 422 -2.02 -9.76 -29.27
CA ARG A 422 -1.80 -11.11 -28.73
C ARG A 422 -0.98 -11.11 -27.44
N LEU A 423 0.11 -10.35 -27.42
CA LEU A 423 0.96 -10.25 -26.23
C LEU A 423 0.21 -9.58 -25.08
N ALA A 424 -0.50 -8.48 -25.34
CA ALA A 424 -1.27 -7.78 -24.32
C ALA A 424 -2.35 -8.67 -23.72
N ALA A 425 -3.08 -9.42 -24.55
CA ALA A 425 -4.09 -10.36 -24.09
C ALA A 425 -3.49 -11.53 -23.29
N GLY A 426 -2.31 -12.03 -23.70
CA GLY A 426 -1.61 -13.08 -22.98
C GLY A 426 -1.13 -12.62 -21.59
N VAL A 427 -0.57 -11.41 -21.49
CA VAL A 427 -0.18 -10.85 -20.19
C VAL A 427 -1.41 -10.59 -19.33
N ALA A 428 -2.50 -10.03 -19.90
CA ALA A 428 -3.73 -9.76 -19.15
C ALA A 428 -4.34 -11.03 -18.56
N ASP A 429 -4.39 -12.11 -19.33
CA ASP A 429 -4.86 -13.40 -18.86
C ASP A 429 -3.95 -13.97 -17.76
N ARG A 430 -2.62 -13.84 -17.90
CA ARG A 430 -1.67 -14.23 -16.83
C ARG A 430 -1.91 -13.43 -15.55
N VAL A 431 -2.13 -12.11 -15.63
CA VAL A 431 -2.42 -11.25 -14.48
C VAL A 431 -3.74 -11.66 -13.81
N LEU A 432 -4.82 -11.84 -14.58
CA LEU A 432 -6.12 -12.25 -14.04
C LEU A 432 -6.07 -13.66 -13.44
N PHE A 433 -5.28 -14.57 -14.02
CA PHE A 433 -5.06 -15.89 -13.45
C PHE A 433 -4.27 -15.84 -12.14
N SER A 434 -3.19 -15.05 -12.05
CA SER A 434 -2.49 -14.84 -10.77
C SER A 434 -3.45 -14.25 -9.73
N LEU A 435 -4.27 -13.26 -10.10
CA LEU A 435 -5.26 -12.69 -9.20
C LEU A 435 -6.29 -13.74 -8.73
N ALA A 436 -6.80 -14.59 -9.63
CA ALA A 436 -7.71 -15.69 -9.29
C ALA A 436 -7.07 -16.72 -8.34
N ALA A 437 -5.85 -17.14 -8.64
CA ALA A 437 -5.13 -18.15 -7.88
C ALA A 437 -4.66 -17.66 -6.50
N ASN A 438 -4.26 -16.38 -6.41
CA ASN A 438 -3.64 -15.81 -5.22
C ASN A 438 -4.62 -15.04 -4.32
N SER A 439 -5.88 -14.89 -4.72
CA SER A 439 -6.92 -14.24 -3.90
C SER A 439 -7.77 -15.24 -3.11
N TRP A 440 -8.40 -14.76 -2.04
CA TRP A 440 -9.36 -15.49 -1.22
C TRP A 440 -10.64 -14.67 -1.01
N ARG A 441 -11.78 -15.16 -1.51
CA ARG A 441 -13.11 -14.51 -1.35
C ARG A 441 -13.14 -13.03 -1.76
N GLY A 442 -12.46 -12.68 -2.86
CA GLY A 442 -12.37 -11.30 -3.34
C GLY A 442 -11.40 -10.41 -2.56
N ILE A 443 -10.49 -11.01 -1.80
CA ILE A 443 -9.37 -10.34 -1.11
C ILE A 443 -8.09 -10.82 -1.76
N HIS A 444 -7.29 -9.91 -2.31
CA HIS A 444 -6.04 -10.31 -2.97
C HIS A 444 -5.03 -10.77 -1.93
N GLY A 445 -4.82 -10.03 -0.84
CA GLY A 445 -4.31 -10.45 0.49
C GLY A 445 -3.06 -11.34 0.58
N CYS A 446 -2.43 -11.68 -0.53
CA CYS A 446 -1.23 -12.49 -0.61
C CYS A 446 0.02 -11.62 -0.37
N ALA A 447 1.21 -12.22 -0.34
CA ALA A 447 2.41 -11.41 -0.24
C ALA A 447 2.56 -10.50 -1.49
N HIS A 448 2.94 -9.24 -1.27
CA HIS A 448 2.99 -8.21 -2.31
C HIS A 448 4.40 -7.62 -2.42
N GLY A 449 4.90 -7.47 -3.65
CA GLY A 449 6.11 -6.70 -3.95
C GLY A 449 5.92 -5.20 -3.75
N ARG A 450 4.67 -4.72 -3.76
CA ARG A 450 4.29 -3.34 -3.43
C ARG A 450 2.91 -3.31 -2.78
N SER A 451 2.77 -2.60 -1.67
CA SER A 451 1.47 -2.30 -1.07
C SER A 451 1.50 -1.02 -0.24
N TYR A 452 0.33 -0.61 0.26
CA TYR A 452 0.13 0.61 1.03
C TYR A 452 -0.64 0.30 2.32
N VAL A 453 -0.46 1.15 3.33
CA VAL A 453 -1.02 0.97 4.69
C VAL A 453 -2.52 0.71 4.65
N SER A 454 -3.27 1.46 3.83
CA SER A 454 -4.72 1.35 3.70
C SER A 454 -5.17 -0.06 3.27
N ALA A 455 -4.57 -0.58 2.20
CA ALA A 455 -4.87 -1.89 1.64
C ALA A 455 -4.44 -3.04 2.57
N LEU A 456 -3.34 -2.86 3.31
CA LEU A 456 -2.88 -3.84 4.31
C LEU A 456 -3.76 -3.86 5.56
N ARG A 457 -4.31 -2.70 5.97
CA ARG A 457 -5.25 -2.64 7.10
C ARG A 457 -6.63 -3.17 6.73
N SER A 458 -7.08 -2.96 5.49
CA SER A 458 -8.35 -3.48 4.98
C SER A 458 -8.30 -3.73 3.46
N SER A 459 -8.61 -4.95 3.05
CA SER A 459 -8.63 -5.33 1.63
C SER A 459 -9.68 -4.57 0.81
N ARG A 460 -10.66 -3.93 1.47
CA ARG A 460 -11.64 -3.06 0.82
C ARG A 460 -11.00 -1.89 0.06
N PHE A 461 -9.78 -1.51 0.41
CA PHE A 461 -9.01 -0.47 -0.26
C PHE A 461 -8.07 -1.00 -1.34
N GLU A 462 -7.98 -2.31 -1.58
CA GLU A 462 -7.18 -2.84 -2.68
C GLU A 462 -7.69 -2.33 -4.03
N GLU A 463 -6.80 -1.86 -4.88
CA GLU A 463 -7.17 -1.37 -6.22
C GLU A 463 -7.57 -2.54 -7.16
N THR A 464 -7.15 -3.76 -6.82
CA THR A 464 -7.60 -4.99 -7.48
C THR A 464 -9.02 -5.41 -7.09
N ALA A 465 -9.61 -4.84 -6.02
CA ALA A 465 -10.91 -5.27 -5.52
C ALA A 465 -12.08 -5.00 -6.51
N PRO A 466 -12.18 -3.83 -7.16
CA PRO A 466 -13.20 -3.61 -8.19
C PRO A 466 -12.99 -4.47 -9.44
N ILE A 467 -11.75 -4.78 -9.80
CA ILE A 467 -11.42 -5.70 -10.89
C ILE A 467 -11.97 -7.10 -10.60
N MET A 468 -11.71 -7.63 -9.40
CA MET A 468 -12.29 -8.91 -8.96
C MET A 468 -13.81 -8.85 -8.95
N ARG A 469 -14.42 -7.72 -8.55
CA ARG A 469 -15.88 -7.58 -8.55
C ARG A 469 -16.45 -7.73 -9.96
N VAL A 470 -15.81 -7.13 -10.96
CA VAL A 470 -16.23 -7.20 -12.37
C VAL A 470 -15.96 -8.60 -12.95
N CYS A 471 -14.79 -9.18 -12.69
CA CYS A 471 -14.36 -10.42 -13.35
C CYS A 471 -14.92 -11.69 -12.68
N PHE A 472 -14.98 -11.69 -11.35
CA PHE A 472 -15.24 -12.86 -10.52
C PHE A 472 -16.51 -12.73 -9.66
N GLY A 473 -17.12 -11.55 -9.54
CA GLY A 473 -18.32 -11.35 -8.73
C GLY A 473 -18.07 -11.19 -7.22
N THR A 474 -16.80 -11.28 -6.80
CA THR A 474 -16.33 -11.09 -5.42
C THR A 474 -15.41 -9.88 -5.31
N GLY A 475 -15.26 -9.29 -4.13
CA GLY A 475 -14.42 -8.12 -3.89
C GLY A 475 -15.24 -6.88 -3.53
N ALA A 476 -14.54 -5.76 -3.30
CA ALA A 476 -15.13 -4.49 -2.91
C ALA A 476 -15.28 -3.52 -4.08
N LEU A 477 -16.32 -2.68 -4.03
CA LEU A 477 -16.42 -1.47 -4.86
C LEU A 477 -15.87 -0.28 -4.08
N ASN A 478 -14.80 0.32 -4.60
CA ASN A 478 -14.11 1.48 -4.02
C ASN A 478 -13.79 2.51 -5.13
N ASP A 479 -12.92 3.48 -4.84
CA ASP A 479 -12.60 4.60 -5.73
C ASP A 479 -11.55 4.29 -6.80
N ALA A 480 -11.01 3.06 -6.86
CA ALA A 480 -10.16 2.58 -7.96
C ALA A 480 -11.00 2.25 -9.22
N VAL A 481 -11.68 3.28 -9.75
CA VAL A 481 -12.71 3.13 -10.79
C VAL A 481 -12.12 2.98 -12.19
N LEU A 482 -11.08 3.75 -12.54
CA LEU A 482 -10.60 3.83 -13.93
C LEU A 482 -10.16 2.47 -14.51
N PRO A 483 -9.28 1.68 -13.84
CA PRO A 483 -8.90 0.37 -14.38
C PRO A 483 -10.08 -0.59 -14.54
N ALA A 484 -10.95 -0.66 -13.53
CA ALA A 484 -12.11 -1.53 -13.56
C ALA A 484 -13.16 -1.08 -14.59
N ALA A 485 -13.27 0.22 -14.87
CA ALA A 485 -14.10 0.75 -15.95
C ALA A 485 -13.58 0.33 -17.32
N VAL A 486 -12.27 0.34 -17.54
CA VAL A 486 -11.67 -0.15 -18.78
C VAL A 486 -11.95 -1.63 -18.99
N VAL A 487 -11.77 -2.47 -17.97
CA VAL A 487 -12.12 -3.89 -18.02
C VAL A 487 -13.62 -4.11 -18.25
N ALA A 488 -14.48 -3.42 -17.49
CA ALA A 488 -15.93 -3.57 -17.58
C ALA A 488 -16.50 -3.08 -18.91
N THR A 489 -15.82 -2.16 -19.60
CA THR A 489 -16.29 -1.60 -20.87
C THR A 489 -15.58 -2.17 -22.09
N ALA A 490 -14.70 -3.17 -21.89
CA ALA A 490 -13.99 -3.83 -22.98
C ALA A 490 -14.96 -4.50 -23.97
N GLY A 491 -14.82 -4.17 -25.25
CA GLY A 491 -15.60 -4.73 -26.35
C GLY A 491 -14.94 -5.94 -27.00
N ARG A 492 -13.61 -5.96 -27.05
CA ARG A 492 -12.76 -6.96 -27.71
C ARG A 492 -12.09 -7.90 -26.71
N TYR A 493 -11.50 -7.37 -25.64
CA TYR A 493 -10.93 -8.24 -24.61
C TYR A 493 -12.02 -9.07 -23.93
N ARG A 494 -11.79 -10.38 -23.87
CA ARG A 494 -12.64 -11.35 -23.18
C ARG A 494 -11.75 -12.25 -22.34
N MET A 495 -11.95 -12.20 -21.03
CA MET A 495 -11.29 -13.10 -20.09
C MET A 495 -11.81 -14.54 -20.31
N PRO A 496 -10.92 -15.55 -20.43
CA PRO A 496 -11.31 -16.95 -20.48
C PRO A 496 -12.11 -17.39 -19.25
N ASP A 497 -13.18 -18.16 -19.44
CA ASP A 497 -14.06 -18.61 -18.35
C ASP A 497 -13.34 -19.51 -17.33
N VAL A 498 -12.32 -20.26 -17.74
CA VAL A 498 -11.51 -21.10 -16.83
C VAL A 498 -10.77 -20.26 -15.77
N ILE A 499 -10.40 -19.01 -16.08
CA ILE A 499 -9.79 -18.11 -15.09
C ILE A 499 -10.83 -17.70 -14.04
N ARG A 500 -12.08 -17.46 -14.47
CA ARG A 500 -13.19 -17.19 -13.54
C ARG A 500 -13.44 -18.39 -12.63
N GLN A 501 -13.42 -19.61 -13.18
CA GLN A 501 -13.57 -20.85 -12.42
C GLN A 501 -12.48 -20.97 -11.35
N ALA A 502 -11.22 -20.70 -11.70
CA ALA A 502 -10.10 -20.71 -10.74
C ALA A 502 -10.30 -19.74 -9.56
N ALA A 503 -10.97 -18.60 -9.79
CA ALA A 503 -11.27 -17.63 -8.72
C ALA A 503 -12.40 -18.11 -7.78
N HIS A 504 -13.29 -18.97 -8.26
CA HIS A 504 -14.43 -19.49 -7.50
C HIS A 504 -14.09 -20.76 -6.72
N ASP A 505 -13.10 -21.51 -7.19
CA ASP A 505 -12.70 -22.75 -6.57
C ASP A 505 -11.92 -22.53 -5.27
N LEU A 506 -12.57 -22.90 -4.17
CA LEU A 506 -12.01 -22.95 -2.83
C LEU A 506 -12.06 -24.40 -2.34
N PRO A 507 -11.09 -25.26 -2.76
CA PRO A 507 -11.02 -26.64 -2.27
C PRO A 507 -10.75 -26.67 -0.77
N GLU A 508 -10.94 -27.84 -0.14
CA GLU A 508 -10.66 -28.03 1.29
C GLU A 508 -9.25 -27.57 1.68
N ARG A 509 -8.32 -27.77 0.75
CA ARG A 509 -6.94 -27.33 0.80
C ARG A 509 -6.47 -26.87 -0.58
N TRP A 510 -5.96 -25.66 -0.66
CA TRP A 510 -5.22 -25.12 -1.81
C TRP A 510 -3.78 -24.87 -1.40
N TRP A 511 -2.84 -25.39 -2.19
CA TRP A 511 -1.41 -25.12 -2.05
C TRP A 511 -0.89 -24.65 -3.41
N GLY A 512 -0.49 -23.39 -3.48
CA GLY A 512 0.02 -22.75 -4.68
C GLY A 512 1.42 -22.20 -4.50
N ARG A 513 2.24 -22.31 -5.53
CA ARG A 513 3.58 -21.72 -5.65
C ARG A 513 3.66 -20.92 -6.93
N GLN A 514 4.30 -19.76 -6.87
CA GLN A 514 4.55 -18.91 -8.03
C GLN A 514 5.95 -18.29 -7.91
N SER A 515 6.78 -18.49 -8.92
CA SER A 515 8.16 -18.02 -8.94
C SER A 515 8.42 -17.16 -10.17
N TYR A 516 8.84 -15.93 -9.94
CA TYR A 516 9.29 -15.02 -11.00
C TYR A 516 10.80 -14.85 -10.94
N ARG A 517 11.43 -14.76 -12.11
CA ARG A 517 12.88 -14.66 -12.29
C ARG A 517 13.17 -13.86 -13.55
N GLY A 518 13.92 -12.77 -13.43
CA GLY A 518 14.31 -11.94 -14.57
C GLY A 518 15.43 -10.97 -14.22
N GLU A 519 15.64 -9.98 -15.07
CA GLU A 519 16.71 -8.97 -14.92
C GLU A 519 16.16 -7.55 -15.03
N TYR A 520 16.61 -6.69 -14.11
CA TYR A 520 16.40 -5.24 -14.21
C TYR A 520 17.33 -4.64 -15.27
N ARG A 521 16.82 -3.66 -16.01
CA ARG A 521 17.50 -2.90 -17.05
C ARG A 521 17.74 -1.49 -16.56
N TYR A 522 18.99 -1.04 -16.50
CA TYR A 522 19.31 0.30 -15.99
C TYR A 522 18.52 1.42 -16.67
N ALA A 523 18.36 1.35 -18.00
CA ALA A 523 17.65 2.36 -18.78
C ALA A 523 16.13 2.47 -18.50
N HIS A 524 15.53 1.53 -17.76
CA HIS A 524 14.09 1.53 -17.48
C HIS A 524 13.78 1.36 -15.99
N ASP A 525 14.55 0.52 -15.30
CA ASP A 525 14.32 0.14 -13.92
C ASP A 525 15.25 0.89 -12.94
N LEU A 526 16.17 1.73 -13.46
CA LEU A 526 17.24 2.43 -12.71
C LEU A 526 18.17 1.50 -11.92
N LEU A 527 18.14 0.21 -12.21
CA LEU A 527 18.92 -0.85 -11.58
C LEU A 527 19.41 -1.84 -12.63
N SER A 528 20.56 -2.48 -12.39
CA SER A 528 21.08 -3.57 -13.24
C SER A 528 21.51 -4.74 -12.37
N ARG A 529 20.58 -5.67 -12.15
CA ARG A 529 20.78 -6.92 -11.40
C ARG A 529 19.60 -7.89 -11.62
N PRO A 530 19.73 -9.17 -11.30
CA PRO A 530 18.60 -10.10 -11.27
C PRO A 530 17.53 -9.69 -10.26
N TYR A 531 16.27 -10.02 -10.57
CA TYR A 531 15.17 -10.01 -9.62
C TYR A 531 14.57 -11.42 -9.49
N GLY A 532 13.94 -11.67 -8.34
CA GLY A 532 13.19 -12.89 -8.14
C GLY A 532 12.31 -12.85 -6.91
N SER A 533 11.21 -13.60 -6.97
CA SER A 533 10.28 -13.81 -5.87
C SER A 533 9.78 -15.25 -5.89
N ASP A 534 9.58 -15.83 -4.72
CA ASP A 534 9.02 -17.17 -4.53
C ASP A 534 7.79 -17.08 -3.63
N LEU A 535 6.65 -16.86 -4.26
CA LEU A 535 5.37 -16.75 -3.58
C LEU A 535 4.82 -18.14 -3.27
N THR A 536 4.33 -18.30 -2.05
CA THR A 536 3.54 -19.43 -1.58
C THR A 536 2.18 -18.93 -1.13
N VAL A 537 1.12 -19.65 -1.52
CA VAL A 537 -0.26 -19.36 -1.13
C VAL A 537 -0.91 -20.64 -0.62
N TYR A 538 -1.30 -20.64 0.65
CA TYR A 538 -2.16 -21.64 1.25
C TYR A 538 -3.53 -21.03 1.48
N LYS A 539 -4.59 -21.64 0.95
CA LYS A 539 -5.95 -21.19 1.24
C LYS A 539 -6.91 -22.35 1.45
N THR A 540 -7.91 -22.10 2.27
CA THR A 540 -9.05 -22.98 2.55
C THR A 540 -10.32 -22.16 2.39
N PRO A 541 -11.52 -22.75 2.50
CA PRO A 541 -12.76 -21.98 2.49
C PRO A 541 -12.85 -20.90 3.59
N ASP A 542 -12.04 -21.00 4.65
CA ASP A 542 -12.18 -20.19 5.86
C ASP A 542 -10.96 -19.30 6.21
N ALA A 543 -9.81 -19.48 5.54
CA ALA A 543 -8.61 -18.69 5.77
C ALA A 543 -7.62 -18.79 4.59
N MET A 544 -6.73 -17.79 4.47
CA MET A 544 -5.56 -17.78 3.60
C MET A 544 -4.30 -17.40 4.38
N LEU A 545 -3.15 -17.97 4.01
CA LEU A 545 -1.81 -17.61 4.45
C LEU A 545 -0.89 -17.55 3.23
N SER A 546 -0.16 -16.45 3.08
CA SER A 546 0.78 -16.28 1.98
C SER A 546 2.12 -15.72 2.45
N CYS A 547 3.19 -16.11 1.75
CA CYS A 547 4.55 -15.72 2.04
C CYS A 547 5.38 -15.66 0.75
N ALA A 548 6.13 -14.57 0.56
CA ALA A 548 7.24 -14.47 -0.37
C ALA A 548 8.51 -15.01 0.32
N GLY A 549 8.82 -16.28 0.06
CA GLY A 549 9.89 -17.02 0.73
C GLY A 549 11.27 -16.45 0.42
N ASP A 550 12.09 -16.26 1.47
CA ASP A 550 13.46 -15.73 1.37
C ASP A 550 13.59 -14.49 0.46
N TYR A 551 12.59 -13.61 0.46
CA TYR A 551 12.60 -12.40 -0.36
C TYR A 551 13.61 -11.38 0.17
N ARG A 552 14.82 -11.44 -0.37
CA ARG A 552 15.91 -10.47 -0.13
C ARG A 552 16.21 -10.22 1.38
N PRO A 553 16.31 -11.27 2.22
CA PRO A 553 16.44 -11.12 3.66
C PRO A 553 17.67 -10.31 4.05
N GLY A 554 17.51 -9.39 5.00
CA GLY A 554 18.59 -8.55 5.52
C GLY A 554 18.93 -7.33 4.66
N LEU A 555 18.30 -7.16 3.49
CA LEU A 555 18.41 -5.94 2.70
C LEU A 555 17.39 -4.89 3.15
N PRO A 556 17.62 -3.59 2.87
CA PRO A 556 16.61 -2.57 3.08
C PRO A 556 15.33 -2.87 2.29
N GLY A 557 14.18 -2.69 2.93
CA GLY A 557 12.87 -2.73 2.28
C GLY A 557 12.37 -1.34 1.91
N LEU A 558 11.17 -1.30 1.31
CA LEU A 558 10.54 -0.10 0.81
C LEU A 558 9.02 -0.12 1.05
N GLN A 559 8.30 -1.08 0.46
CA GLN A 559 6.82 -1.18 0.49
C GLN A 559 6.32 -2.63 0.44
N GLU A 560 7.22 -3.60 0.61
CA GLU A 560 6.90 -5.00 0.44
C GLU A 560 6.06 -5.53 1.62
N HIS A 561 5.07 -6.35 1.28
CA HIS A 561 4.31 -7.17 2.22
C HIS A 561 4.80 -8.61 2.08
N VAL A 562 5.75 -9.02 2.92
CA VAL A 562 6.48 -10.28 2.73
C VAL A 562 5.64 -11.51 3.09
N TRP A 563 4.76 -11.41 4.09
CA TRP A 563 3.85 -12.48 4.46
C TRP A 563 2.64 -11.92 5.21
N GLY A 564 1.52 -12.66 5.15
CA GLY A 564 0.29 -12.29 5.86
C GLY A 564 -0.74 -13.42 5.88
N ALA A 565 -1.60 -13.38 6.90
CA ALA A 565 -2.78 -14.23 7.02
C ALA A 565 -4.05 -13.41 6.83
N THR A 566 -5.02 -13.98 6.13
CA THR A 566 -6.32 -13.35 5.84
C THR A 566 -7.45 -14.25 6.31
N VAL A 567 -8.29 -13.73 7.21
CA VAL A 567 -9.54 -14.41 7.64
C VAL A 567 -10.78 -13.52 7.47
N GLY A 568 -10.62 -12.36 6.85
CA GLY A 568 -11.70 -11.44 6.51
C GLY A 568 -11.18 -10.10 5.95
N PRO A 569 -12.06 -9.27 5.38
CA PRO A 569 -11.66 -8.03 4.69
C PRO A 569 -11.01 -6.98 5.59
N GLN A 570 -11.31 -6.99 6.89
CA GLN A 570 -10.64 -6.15 7.91
C GLN A 570 -9.83 -6.99 8.91
N ALA A 571 -9.70 -8.31 8.67
CA ALA A 571 -9.03 -9.25 9.55
C ALA A 571 -7.82 -9.86 8.85
N GLN A 572 -6.88 -8.97 8.51
CA GLN A 572 -5.55 -9.30 7.99
C GLN A 572 -4.55 -9.29 9.15
N VAL A 573 -3.59 -10.22 9.16
CA VAL A 573 -2.58 -10.36 10.21
C VAL A 573 -1.19 -10.45 9.60
N PHE A 574 -0.28 -9.58 10.04
CA PHE A 574 1.11 -9.54 9.56
C PHE A 574 2.02 -8.81 10.55
N VAL A 575 3.34 -8.90 10.32
CA VAL A 575 4.37 -8.26 11.15
C VAL A 575 5.28 -7.38 10.31
N THR A 576 5.58 -6.20 10.82
CA THR A 576 6.47 -5.20 10.22
C THR A 576 7.64 -4.85 11.15
N HIS A 577 8.82 -4.65 10.56
CA HIS A 577 9.93 -3.91 11.19
C HIS A 577 9.86 -2.46 10.75
N ALA A 578 9.17 -1.62 11.51
CA ALA A 578 8.92 -0.23 11.14
C ALA A 578 10.14 0.67 11.43
N PRO A 579 10.56 1.54 10.50
CA PRO A 579 11.59 2.56 10.76
C PRO A 579 11.05 3.79 11.49
N ASN A 580 9.73 4.02 11.47
CA ASN A 580 9.07 5.20 12.02
C ASN A 580 7.57 4.91 12.29
N ALA A 581 6.88 5.85 12.94
CA ALA A 581 5.46 5.75 13.27
C ALA A 581 4.51 6.33 12.20
N SER A 582 5.04 6.79 11.06
CA SER A 582 4.23 7.44 10.02
C SER A 582 3.42 6.43 9.22
N VAL A 583 2.14 6.71 9.04
CA VAL A 583 1.25 5.96 8.15
C VAL A 583 1.10 6.61 6.77
N SER A 584 1.77 7.74 6.55
CA SER A 584 1.73 8.48 5.28
C SER A 584 2.33 7.63 4.16
N PRO A 585 1.75 7.62 2.96
CA PRO A 585 2.36 6.98 1.80
C PRO A 585 3.66 7.66 1.38
N SER A 586 4.03 8.82 1.93
CA SER A 586 5.35 9.46 1.71
C SER A 586 6.44 8.91 2.63
N ALA A 587 6.10 8.05 3.59
CA ALA A 587 7.02 7.30 4.43
C ALA A 587 7.13 5.85 3.93
N ARG A 588 8.19 5.54 3.18
CA ARG A 588 8.44 4.23 2.54
C ARG A 588 9.84 3.72 2.90
N PRO A 589 10.01 2.78 3.85
CA PRO A 589 8.97 2.14 4.64
C PRO A 589 8.33 3.07 5.68
N GLY A 590 7.09 2.75 6.04
CA GLY A 590 6.32 3.43 7.08
C GLY A 590 6.03 2.49 8.26
N ALA A 591 5.07 2.87 9.09
CA ALA A 591 4.67 2.10 10.27
C ALA A 591 4.12 0.72 9.91
N TRP A 592 3.32 0.62 8.84
CA TRP A 592 2.58 -0.60 8.51
C TRP A 592 2.81 -1.12 7.08
N ALA A 593 3.59 -0.42 6.26
CA ALA A 593 3.90 -0.83 4.89
C ALA A 593 5.42 -0.84 4.65
N GLY A 594 5.92 -1.98 4.16
CA GLY A 594 7.35 -2.24 4.02
C GLY A 594 8.02 -2.64 5.34
N ASN A 595 9.33 -2.87 5.27
CA ASN A 595 10.17 -3.15 6.43
C ASN A 595 11.47 -2.34 6.32
N ARG A 596 11.98 -1.80 7.42
CA ARG A 596 13.30 -1.14 7.46
C ARG A 596 14.38 -2.10 6.97
N ILE A 597 14.37 -3.32 7.51
CA ILE A 597 15.19 -4.44 7.07
C ILE A 597 14.25 -5.60 6.74
N LEU A 598 14.34 -6.14 5.52
CA LEU A 598 13.47 -7.22 5.07
C LEU A 598 13.69 -8.48 5.92
N PRO A 599 12.61 -9.14 6.39
CA PRO A 599 12.71 -10.37 7.15
C PRO A 599 13.16 -11.54 6.28
N ARG A 600 13.63 -12.59 6.94
CA ARG A 600 13.68 -13.92 6.34
C ARG A 600 12.42 -14.68 6.73
N ALA A 601 11.54 -14.99 5.79
CA ALA A 601 10.30 -15.70 6.04
C ALA A 601 10.18 -16.95 5.14
N ARG A 602 9.66 -18.04 5.70
CA ARG A 602 9.39 -19.30 4.99
C ARG A 602 8.09 -19.92 5.48
N GLN A 603 7.29 -20.43 4.54
CA GLN A 603 6.00 -21.05 4.81
C GLN A 603 6.03 -22.53 4.40
N HIS A 604 5.34 -23.34 5.19
CA HIS A 604 4.95 -24.69 4.82
C HIS A 604 3.48 -24.88 5.17
N GLU A 605 2.67 -25.16 4.16
CA GLU A 605 1.22 -25.28 4.29
C GLU A 605 0.59 -24.10 5.05
N ASP A 606 -0.05 -24.39 6.18
CA ASP A 606 -0.83 -23.46 7.00
C ASP A 606 0.02 -22.66 8.00
N THR A 607 1.35 -22.76 7.94
CA THR A 607 2.26 -22.20 8.94
C THR A 607 3.44 -21.47 8.31
N VAL A 608 3.73 -20.25 8.80
CA VAL A 608 4.89 -19.43 8.41
C VAL A 608 5.80 -19.17 9.62
N LEU A 609 7.10 -19.27 9.39
CA LEU A 609 8.16 -18.85 10.29
C LEU A 609 8.83 -17.59 9.71
N ALA A 610 9.03 -16.56 10.54
CA ALA A 610 9.67 -15.32 10.12
C ALA A 610 10.73 -14.87 11.15
N LEU A 611 11.90 -14.47 10.65
CA LEU A 611 13.01 -13.93 11.41
C LEU A 611 13.30 -12.50 10.98
N TYR A 612 13.60 -11.64 11.95
CA TYR A 612 13.91 -10.24 11.78
C TYR A 612 15.26 -9.92 12.42
N ARG A 613 16.07 -9.10 11.73
CA ARG A 613 17.32 -8.55 12.28
C ARG A 613 17.09 -7.09 12.63
N ILE A 614 17.16 -6.79 13.92
CA ILE A 614 17.00 -5.43 14.44
C ILE A 614 18.35 -5.00 15.01
N PRO A 615 18.98 -3.95 14.45
CA PRO A 615 20.21 -3.38 15.00
C PRO A 615 20.00 -2.81 16.41
N ASP A 616 21.05 -2.84 17.23
CA ASP A 616 21.00 -2.31 18.60
C ASP A 616 20.73 -0.79 18.66
N ASP A 617 21.07 -0.06 17.59
CA ASP A 617 20.85 1.37 17.41
C ASP A 617 19.56 1.71 16.65
N ASP A 618 18.68 0.72 16.43
CA ASP A 618 17.39 0.95 15.81
C ASP A 618 16.50 1.86 16.69
N VAL A 619 15.96 2.92 16.08
CA VAL A 619 15.15 3.94 16.78
C VAL A 619 13.91 3.34 17.42
N MET A 620 13.25 2.42 16.73
CA MET A 620 12.05 1.75 17.24
C MET A 620 12.47 0.56 18.12
N GLY A 621 13.47 -0.21 17.70
CA GLY A 621 14.07 -1.29 18.48
C GLY A 621 13.20 -2.55 18.57
N TYR A 622 12.12 -2.63 17.80
CA TYR A 622 11.18 -3.77 17.81
C TYR A 622 10.49 -3.98 16.47
N THR A 623 9.98 -5.19 16.25
CA THR A 623 8.88 -5.43 15.31
C THR A 623 7.53 -5.31 16.01
N HIS A 624 6.45 -5.17 15.25
CA HIS A 624 5.09 -5.20 15.79
C HIS A 624 4.15 -5.90 14.80
N ALA A 625 2.99 -6.34 15.30
CA ALA A 625 2.01 -7.05 14.49
C ALA A 625 0.72 -6.25 14.33
N TRP A 626 0.21 -6.17 13.11
CA TRP A 626 -1.18 -5.80 12.86
C TRP A 626 -2.04 -7.02 13.16
N PHE A 627 -2.84 -6.94 14.21
CA PHE A 627 -3.75 -8.00 14.66
C PHE A 627 -5.01 -7.32 15.22
N PRO A 628 -5.96 -6.94 14.35
CA PRO A 628 -7.09 -6.07 14.70
C PRO A 628 -8.12 -6.81 15.57
N LEU A 629 -7.89 -6.86 16.89
CA LEU A 629 -8.68 -7.67 17.84
C LEU A 629 -10.17 -7.36 17.80
N GLY A 630 -10.54 -6.11 17.49
CA GLY A 630 -11.93 -5.67 17.36
C GLY A 630 -12.66 -6.21 16.13
N GLU A 631 -11.97 -6.82 15.16
CA GLU A 631 -12.55 -7.38 13.93
C GLU A 631 -12.83 -8.88 14.03
N PHE A 632 -12.26 -9.57 15.02
CA PHE A 632 -12.49 -10.99 15.28
C PHE A 632 -13.74 -11.21 16.14
N ASP A 633 -14.35 -12.38 16.01
CA ASP A 633 -15.52 -12.76 16.80
C ASP A 633 -15.13 -13.19 18.21
N GLU A 634 -13.93 -13.74 18.37
CA GLU A 634 -13.36 -14.24 19.62
C GLU A 634 -11.83 -14.25 19.53
N TRP A 635 -11.14 -13.96 20.62
CA TRP A 635 -9.68 -14.08 20.71
C TRP A 635 -9.22 -14.44 22.12
N VAL A 636 -8.04 -15.04 22.24
CA VAL A 636 -7.45 -15.47 23.51
C VAL A 636 -5.92 -15.40 23.46
N ARG A 637 -5.29 -15.21 24.62
CA ARG A 637 -3.85 -15.45 24.79
C ARG A 637 -3.64 -16.81 25.46
N HIS A 638 -2.80 -17.64 24.88
CA HIS A 638 -2.48 -18.98 25.37
C HIS A 638 -0.96 -19.20 25.32
N GLY A 639 -0.29 -19.09 26.46
CA GLY A 639 1.18 -19.05 26.52
C GLY A 639 1.71 -17.86 25.71
N VAL A 640 2.63 -18.13 24.77
CA VAL A 640 3.18 -17.14 23.83
C VAL A 640 2.25 -16.78 22.67
N TRP A 641 1.16 -17.53 22.48
CA TRP A 641 0.23 -17.34 21.37
C TRP A 641 -0.82 -16.26 21.67
N THR A 642 -1.08 -15.42 20.68
CA THR A 642 -2.35 -14.69 20.53
C THR A 642 -3.13 -15.35 19.40
N ALA A 643 -4.29 -15.92 19.71
CA ALA A 643 -5.14 -16.64 18.76
C ALA A 643 -6.49 -15.95 18.63
N ALA A 644 -7.08 -15.99 17.44
CA ALA A 644 -8.40 -15.42 17.17
C ALA A 644 -9.20 -16.23 16.15
N ARG A 645 -10.52 -16.04 16.20
CA ARG A 645 -11.50 -16.65 15.31
C ARG A 645 -12.29 -15.58 14.54
N LYS A 646 -12.47 -15.81 13.25
CA LYS A 646 -13.45 -15.08 12.42
C LYS A 646 -14.32 -16.07 11.65
N GLY A 647 -15.61 -16.09 11.93
CA GLY A 647 -16.50 -17.13 11.41
C GLY A 647 -15.99 -18.52 11.79
N ASN A 648 -15.69 -19.33 10.76
CA ASN A 648 -15.10 -20.67 10.89
C ASN A 648 -13.57 -20.69 10.70
N GLY A 649 -12.94 -19.55 10.43
CA GLY A 649 -11.49 -19.42 10.25
C GLY A 649 -10.77 -19.08 11.55
N TYR A 650 -9.58 -19.62 11.72
CA TYR A 650 -8.70 -19.42 12.88
C TYR A 650 -7.36 -18.85 12.44
N VAL A 651 -6.78 -18.00 13.29
CA VAL A 651 -5.40 -17.50 13.14
C VAL A 651 -4.74 -17.47 14.51
N ALA A 652 -3.47 -17.85 14.58
CA ALA A 652 -2.65 -17.71 15.77
C ALA A 652 -1.27 -17.13 15.42
N LEU A 653 -0.79 -16.24 16.27
CA LEU A 653 0.50 -15.56 16.13
C LEU A 653 1.29 -15.68 17.44
N ALA A 654 2.54 -16.11 17.36
CA ALA A 654 3.46 -16.21 18.48
C ALA A 654 4.78 -15.50 18.19
N THR A 655 5.41 -15.03 19.26
CA THR A 655 6.77 -14.50 19.30
C THR A 655 7.39 -14.86 20.65
N GLU A 656 8.70 -14.74 20.79
CA GLU A 656 9.40 -15.00 22.04
C GLU A 656 8.80 -14.17 23.19
N GLY A 657 8.46 -14.82 24.30
CA GLY A 657 7.80 -14.16 25.45
C GLY A 657 6.35 -13.71 25.23
N GLY A 658 5.81 -13.90 24.02
CA GLY A 658 4.47 -13.48 23.61
C GLY A 658 4.37 -11.99 23.30
N ALA A 659 3.16 -11.54 22.94
CA ALA A 659 2.87 -10.15 22.60
C ALA A 659 1.67 -9.60 23.39
N ARG A 660 1.57 -8.27 23.47
CA ARG A 660 0.51 -7.57 24.20
C ARG A 660 -0.15 -6.51 23.31
N PRO A 661 -1.49 -6.38 23.32
CA PRO A 661 -2.14 -5.29 22.63
C PRO A 661 -1.80 -3.95 23.27
N GLY A 662 -1.55 -2.93 22.43
CA GLY A 662 -1.52 -1.55 22.87
C GLY A 662 -2.91 -1.11 23.34
N ALA A 663 -3.03 -0.39 24.46
CA ALA A 663 -4.33 0.00 25.01
C ALA A 663 -4.76 1.45 24.65
N ALA A 664 -3.87 2.22 24.03
CA ALA A 664 -4.07 3.63 23.70
C ALA A 664 -3.43 3.98 22.33
N GLY A 665 -3.72 5.18 21.84
CA GLY A 665 -3.29 5.65 20.53
C GLY A 665 -4.18 5.21 19.36
N PRO A 666 -3.80 5.58 18.12
CA PRO A 666 -4.58 5.30 16.91
C PRO A 666 -4.73 3.81 16.58
N ASP A 667 -3.79 2.98 17.05
CA ASP A 667 -3.75 1.55 16.78
C ASP A 667 -4.10 0.71 18.03
N ALA A 668 -4.78 1.32 19.02
CA ALA A 668 -5.18 0.64 20.24
C ALA A 668 -5.99 -0.63 19.94
N TRP A 669 -5.62 -1.75 20.57
CA TRP A 669 -6.20 -3.07 20.38
C TRP A 669 -6.13 -3.61 18.94
N GLN A 670 -5.32 -3.00 18.08
CA GLN A 670 -5.06 -3.42 16.71
C GLN A 670 -3.58 -3.72 16.47
N GLU A 671 -2.68 -3.08 17.22
CA GLU A 671 -1.26 -3.40 17.30
C GLU A 671 -0.99 -4.40 18.43
N LEU A 672 -0.26 -5.48 18.14
CA LEU A 672 0.42 -6.29 19.15
C LEU A 672 1.90 -5.91 19.22
N ARG A 673 2.37 -5.60 20.42
CA ARG A 673 3.78 -5.34 20.72
C ARG A 673 4.43 -6.58 21.35
N PRO A 674 5.57 -7.06 20.83
CA PRO A 674 6.28 -8.19 21.42
C PRO A 674 6.79 -7.85 22.83
N VAL A 675 6.98 -8.88 23.65
CA VAL A 675 7.85 -8.77 24.84
C VAL A 675 9.30 -8.83 24.35
N GLY A 676 10.03 -7.72 24.46
CA GLY A 676 11.36 -7.59 23.86
C GLY A 676 11.29 -7.11 22.40
N PRO A 677 12.30 -7.42 21.57
CA PRO A 677 12.39 -6.88 20.21
C PRO A 677 11.52 -7.61 19.16
N GLY A 678 11.03 -8.82 19.45
CA GLY A 678 10.25 -9.61 18.48
C GLY A 678 11.06 -10.01 17.24
N THR A 679 12.22 -10.63 17.42
CA THR A 679 13.12 -11.03 16.31
C THR A 679 12.69 -12.32 15.60
N ALA A 680 11.72 -13.04 16.16
CA ALA A 680 11.18 -14.27 15.58
C ALA A 680 9.66 -14.34 15.78
N TRP A 681 8.95 -14.74 14.73
CA TRP A 681 7.49 -14.87 14.72
C TRP A 681 7.07 -16.18 14.06
N VAL A 682 5.98 -16.74 14.58
CA VAL A 682 5.30 -17.91 14.00
C VAL A 682 3.83 -17.57 13.84
N CYS A 683 3.31 -17.73 12.62
CA CYS A 683 1.88 -17.60 12.35
C CYS A 683 1.34 -18.90 11.76
N THR A 684 0.17 -19.31 12.24
CA THR A 684 -0.55 -20.47 11.69
C THR A 684 -2.03 -20.15 11.54
N VAL A 685 -2.62 -20.63 10.44
CA VAL A 685 -4.05 -20.50 10.17
C VAL A 685 -4.74 -21.85 10.32
N GLY A 686 -6.05 -21.82 10.56
CA GLY A 686 -6.85 -23.03 10.74
C GLY A 686 -8.31 -22.80 10.38
N ARG A 687 -9.10 -23.86 10.55
CA ARG A 687 -10.54 -23.84 10.29
C ARG A 687 -11.29 -24.86 11.15
N ARG A 688 -12.54 -24.55 11.46
CA ARG A 688 -13.43 -25.38 12.28
C ARG A 688 -13.59 -26.81 11.75
N ALA A 689 -13.77 -26.95 10.44
CA ALA A 689 -14.03 -28.25 9.80
C ALA A 689 -12.90 -29.28 10.01
N VAL A 690 -11.66 -28.81 10.23
CA VAL A 690 -10.47 -29.66 10.43
C VAL A 690 -10.07 -29.71 11.91
N HIS A 691 -10.22 -28.61 12.63
CA HIS A 691 -9.63 -28.43 13.96
C HIS A 691 -10.64 -28.46 15.11
N GLY A 692 -11.92 -28.70 14.85
CA GLY A 692 -12.96 -28.67 15.87
C GLY A 692 -13.29 -27.24 16.29
N GLU A 693 -13.72 -27.05 17.53
CA GLU A 693 -14.05 -25.72 18.05
C GLU A 693 -12.79 -24.87 18.25
N PHE A 694 -12.95 -23.56 18.40
CA PHE A 694 -11.81 -22.64 18.57
C PHE A 694 -10.93 -23.03 19.77
N GLY A 695 -11.53 -23.47 20.87
CA GLY A 695 -10.78 -23.96 22.03
C GLY A 695 -9.95 -25.22 21.75
N ASP A 696 -10.39 -26.09 20.83
CA ASP A 696 -9.63 -27.27 20.41
C ASP A 696 -8.41 -26.86 19.60
N PHE A 697 -8.60 -25.94 18.64
CA PHE A 697 -7.51 -25.34 17.87
C PHE A 697 -6.45 -24.72 18.77
N VAL A 698 -6.86 -23.94 19.78
CA VAL A 698 -5.93 -23.28 20.72
C VAL A 698 -5.19 -24.29 21.59
N ARG A 699 -5.86 -25.31 22.13
CA ARG A 699 -5.22 -26.36 22.95
C ARG A 699 -4.21 -27.20 22.17
N ALA A 700 -4.37 -27.32 20.86
CA ALA A 700 -3.48 -28.07 19.99
C ALA A 700 -2.21 -27.28 19.58
N LEU A 701 -2.10 -25.99 19.91
CA LEU A 701 -0.93 -25.19 19.58
C LEU A 701 0.27 -25.61 20.45
N ALA A 702 1.32 -26.13 19.82
CA ALA A 702 2.60 -26.34 20.47
C ALA A 702 3.32 -24.99 20.70
N GLU A 703 4.13 -24.90 21.74
CA GLU A 703 5.01 -23.74 21.96
C GLU A 703 6.19 -23.79 20.98
N PRO A 704 6.45 -22.73 20.18
CA PRO A 704 7.63 -22.67 19.33
C PRO A 704 8.93 -22.60 20.15
N ASP A 705 9.98 -23.23 19.64
CA ASP A 705 11.36 -23.13 20.15
C ASP A 705 12.05 -21.92 19.52
N PHE A 706 12.15 -20.83 20.29
CA PHE A 706 12.84 -19.61 19.90
C PHE A 706 14.31 -19.66 20.34
N GLY A 707 15.22 -19.44 19.40
CA GLY A 707 16.65 -19.32 19.66
C GLY A 707 17.28 -18.12 18.97
N PRO A 708 18.55 -17.79 19.28
CA PRO A 708 19.24 -16.68 18.64
C PRO A 708 19.32 -16.87 17.12
N GLY A 709 18.57 -16.06 16.37
CA GLY A 709 18.51 -16.15 14.90
C GLY A 709 17.87 -17.43 14.36
N ARG A 710 17.11 -18.17 15.18
CA ARG A 710 16.43 -19.41 14.80
C ARG A 710 15.03 -19.48 15.41
N VAL A 711 14.10 -20.09 14.71
CA VAL A 711 12.81 -20.52 15.26
C VAL A 711 12.44 -21.89 14.72
N ALA A 712 11.90 -22.75 15.59
CA ALA A 712 11.36 -24.05 15.20
C ALA A 712 9.98 -24.30 15.83
N LEU A 713 9.15 -25.08 15.15
CA LEU A 713 7.82 -25.45 15.61
C LEU A 713 7.49 -26.86 15.13
N ARG A 714 6.96 -27.70 16.03
CA ARG A 714 6.20 -28.89 15.65
C ARG A 714 4.75 -28.48 15.40
N THR A 715 4.29 -28.56 14.16
CA THR A 715 2.93 -28.13 13.78
C THR A 715 1.87 -29.05 14.38
N ARG A 716 0.60 -28.63 14.28
CA ARG A 716 -0.55 -29.46 14.71
C ARG A 716 -0.63 -30.79 13.94
N ALA A 717 -0.11 -30.85 12.72
CA ALA A 717 -0.05 -32.05 11.90
C ALA A 717 1.13 -32.98 12.26
N GLY A 718 1.99 -32.57 13.21
CA GLY A 718 3.18 -33.32 13.63
C GLY A 718 4.44 -33.02 12.82
N THR A 719 4.35 -32.20 11.78
CA THR A 719 5.49 -31.77 10.95
C THR A 719 6.43 -30.88 11.75
N GLU A 720 7.74 -31.14 11.68
CA GLU A 720 8.76 -30.31 12.32
C GLU A 720 9.29 -29.27 11.34
N LEU A 721 9.04 -27.99 11.63
CA LEU A 721 9.53 -26.86 10.85
C LEU A 721 10.68 -26.19 11.61
N SER A 722 11.78 -25.88 10.94
CA SER A 722 12.86 -25.08 11.53
C SER A 722 13.42 -24.10 10.50
N LEU A 723 13.54 -22.84 10.90
CA LEU A 723 14.13 -21.75 10.16
C LEU A 723 15.29 -21.16 10.97
N ASP A 724 16.49 -21.20 10.41
CA ASP A 724 17.67 -20.48 10.90
C ASP A 724 17.93 -19.27 9.98
N TRP A 725 18.57 -18.20 10.45
CA TRP A 725 18.87 -17.06 9.59
C TRP A 725 19.88 -17.41 8.49
N SER A 726 20.90 -18.22 8.80
CA SER A 726 22.01 -18.58 7.90
C SER A 726 21.90 -19.99 7.31
N GLY A 727 21.18 -20.88 7.97
CA GLY A 727 20.96 -22.27 7.57
C GLY A 727 19.74 -22.48 6.67
N PRO A 728 19.48 -23.72 6.24
CA PRO A 728 18.31 -24.04 5.43
C PRO A 728 17.01 -23.95 6.24
N PHE A 729 15.91 -23.66 5.54
CA PHE A 729 14.58 -23.98 6.06
C PHE A 729 14.33 -25.47 5.90
N THR A 730 13.97 -26.15 6.98
CA THR A 730 13.77 -27.61 7.00
C THR A 730 12.34 -27.98 7.35
N VAL A 731 11.87 -29.05 6.71
CA VAL A 731 10.60 -29.74 6.97
C VAL A 731 10.95 -31.18 7.32
N ASP A 732 10.62 -31.62 8.53
CA ASP A 732 11.00 -32.92 9.10
C ASP A 732 12.51 -33.19 9.00
N GLY A 733 13.31 -32.17 9.30
CA GLY A 733 14.78 -32.23 9.27
C GLY A 733 15.40 -32.21 7.87
N ARG A 734 14.59 -32.25 6.80
CA ARG A 734 15.07 -32.17 5.41
C ARG A 734 14.97 -30.74 4.87
N PRO A 735 16.02 -30.17 4.25
CA PRO A 735 15.92 -28.88 3.59
C PRO A 735 14.83 -28.85 2.51
N ALA A 736 13.94 -27.86 2.58
CA ALA A 736 12.78 -27.73 1.70
C ALA A 736 13.15 -27.41 0.24
N ASP A 737 14.36 -26.88 0.02
CA ASP A 737 14.87 -26.46 -1.28
C ASP A 737 15.59 -27.58 -2.03
N LEU A 738 15.54 -28.83 -1.54
CA LEU A 738 16.16 -29.98 -2.20
C LEU A 738 15.14 -30.81 -2.99
N ALA A 739 15.50 -31.16 -4.22
CA ALA A 739 14.82 -32.15 -5.03
C ALA A 739 15.00 -33.57 -4.45
N ALA A 740 14.16 -34.52 -4.86
CA ALA A 740 14.13 -35.88 -4.31
C ALA A 740 15.50 -36.59 -4.32
N ASP A 741 16.35 -36.29 -5.31
CA ASP A 741 17.71 -36.82 -5.47
C ASP A 741 18.78 -36.13 -4.61
N GLY A 742 18.41 -35.11 -3.84
CA GLY A 742 19.31 -34.35 -2.97
C GLY A 742 19.98 -33.15 -3.64
N THR A 743 19.67 -32.84 -4.89
CA THR A 743 20.14 -31.62 -5.57
C THR A 743 19.28 -30.41 -5.22
N ILE A 744 19.74 -29.19 -5.53
CA ILE A 744 18.94 -27.96 -5.33
C ILE A 744 17.76 -27.99 -6.31
N ALA A 745 16.54 -27.88 -5.78
CA ALA A 745 15.34 -27.85 -6.59
C ALA A 745 15.25 -26.56 -7.41
N THR A 746 15.00 -26.68 -8.71
CA THR A 746 14.56 -25.55 -9.53
C THR A 746 13.05 -25.35 -9.32
N PRO A 747 12.60 -24.24 -8.74
CA PRO A 747 11.17 -24.03 -8.51
C PRO A 747 10.43 -23.90 -9.85
N PRO A 748 9.21 -24.46 -9.98
CA PRO A 748 8.35 -24.16 -11.12
C PRO A 748 7.97 -22.68 -11.13
N GLN A 749 7.73 -22.09 -12.31
CA GLN A 749 7.23 -20.72 -12.40
C GLN A 749 5.84 -20.58 -11.76
N LEU A 750 5.05 -21.65 -11.84
CA LEU A 750 3.72 -21.74 -11.27
C LEU A 750 3.39 -23.20 -10.99
N ASP A 751 2.84 -23.49 -9.82
CA ASP A 751 2.37 -24.82 -9.45
C ASP A 751 1.23 -24.69 -8.46
N ASN A 752 0.01 -24.97 -8.91
CA ASN A 752 -1.19 -24.94 -8.09
C ASN A 752 -2.22 -25.96 -8.62
N PRO A 753 -3.38 -26.15 -7.95
CA PRO A 753 -4.36 -27.15 -8.38
C PRO A 753 -4.93 -26.98 -9.81
N TYR A 754 -4.77 -25.79 -10.41
CA TYR A 754 -5.32 -25.43 -11.72
C TYR A 754 -4.29 -25.48 -12.86
N ALA A 755 -3.02 -25.23 -12.55
CA ALA A 755 -1.98 -25.07 -13.56
C ALA A 755 -0.60 -25.43 -13.00
N HIS A 756 0.19 -26.05 -13.87
CA HIS A 756 1.61 -26.34 -13.65
C HIS A 756 2.43 -25.76 -14.80
N LEU A 757 3.42 -24.94 -14.47
CA LEU A 757 4.37 -24.33 -15.40
C LEU A 757 5.80 -24.57 -14.88
N ALA A 758 6.46 -25.56 -15.46
CA ALA A 758 7.86 -25.85 -15.16
C ALA A 758 8.77 -24.65 -15.51
N ALA A 759 9.93 -24.57 -14.85
CA ALA A 759 10.93 -23.56 -15.17
C ALA A 759 11.39 -23.69 -16.63
N GLY A 760 11.37 -22.57 -17.37
CA GLY A 760 11.79 -22.52 -18.78
C GLY A 760 10.77 -23.08 -19.79
N ALA A 761 9.58 -23.51 -19.35
CA ALA A 761 8.50 -23.87 -20.25
C ALA A 761 8.05 -22.66 -21.09
N SER A 762 7.59 -22.91 -22.32
CA SER A 762 7.18 -21.87 -23.27
C SER A 762 5.67 -21.65 -23.35
N VAL A 763 4.86 -22.49 -22.70
CA VAL A 763 3.39 -22.42 -22.75
C VAL A 763 2.83 -22.62 -21.35
N LEU A 764 1.99 -21.67 -20.92
CA LEU A 764 1.16 -21.81 -19.72
C LEU A 764 -0.20 -22.39 -20.11
N ARG A 765 -0.56 -23.52 -19.50
CA ARG A 765 -1.87 -24.18 -19.66
C ARG A 765 -2.71 -24.00 -18.42
N ILE A 766 -3.92 -23.47 -18.60
CA ILE A 766 -4.93 -23.29 -17.55
C ILE A 766 -6.19 -24.02 -18.02
N GLY A 767 -6.35 -25.28 -17.61
CA GLY A 767 -7.36 -26.16 -18.21
C GLY A 767 -7.24 -26.21 -19.75
N PRO A 768 -8.29 -25.86 -20.52
CA PRO A 768 -8.25 -25.85 -21.99
C PRO A 768 -7.62 -24.58 -22.58
N HIS A 769 -7.33 -23.56 -21.77
CA HIS A 769 -6.78 -22.29 -22.23
C HIS A 769 -5.25 -22.34 -22.24
N GLU A 770 -4.63 -21.90 -23.34
CA GLU A 770 -3.17 -21.86 -23.50
C GLU A 770 -2.69 -20.43 -23.76
N ILE A 771 -1.57 -20.07 -23.12
CA ILE A 771 -0.85 -18.82 -23.35
C ILE A 771 0.58 -19.18 -23.78
N ASP A 772 0.98 -18.81 -24.99
CA ASP A 772 2.36 -18.91 -25.44
C ASP A 772 3.17 -17.77 -24.81
N LEU A 773 4.22 -18.10 -24.05
CA LEU A 773 4.99 -17.13 -23.30
C LEU A 773 5.93 -16.28 -24.18
N THR A 774 5.97 -16.55 -25.49
CA THR A 774 6.72 -15.78 -26.49
C THR A 774 5.83 -15.01 -27.45
N ARG A 775 4.64 -15.55 -27.78
CA ARG A 775 3.71 -15.00 -28.79
C ARG A 775 2.43 -14.42 -28.20
N GLY A 776 2.17 -14.66 -26.91
CA GLY A 776 0.93 -14.28 -26.25
C GLY A 776 -0.18 -15.31 -26.52
N ARG A 777 -1.42 -14.82 -26.68
CA ARG A 777 -2.56 -15.65 -27.09
C ARG A 777 -3.31 -15.03 -28.25
N ASP A 778 -3.98 -15.84 -29.04
CA ASP A 778 -4.93 -15.34 -30.03
C ASP A 778 -6.17 -14.74 -29.33
N VAL A 779 -6.73 -13.66 -29.91
CA VAL A 779 -7.83 -12.86 -29.34
C VAL A 779 -9.08 -12.99 -30.18
#